data_AF-A0AAV5H2H9-F1
#
_entry.id   AF-A0AAV5H2H9-F1
#
_cell.length_a   1.000
_cell.length_b   1.000
_cell.length_c   1.000
_cell.angle_alpha   90.00
_cell.angle_beta   90.00
_cell.angle_gamma   90.00
#
_symmetry.space_group_name_H-M   'P 1'
#
loop_
_entity.id
_entity.type
_entity.pdbx_description
1 polymer ?
#
loop_
_entity_poly.entity_id
_entity_poly.type
_entity_poly.pdbx_seq_one_letter_code
_entity_poly.pdbx_strand_id
1 'polypeptide(L)'
;MEHKRKVTAEEYYGDPLLKPMLSAVFTKYRSYGSGRGKIKLDISSQEEAQRLQAFFGPQIRGLLNAGDTLRMEVGVIEEELGKRFMLTIPSLYELLYHEPLLTKKESMVKADTEWESLFIKAIESLENEENINIVNKQFCDLTYDWLYRLWKKEPRSGYRILQAGLKNYNDSLESLQTCLKALWYLLMDWKRLEQENITNSDKIYVSMLANFVAWDHALDDKKTLAGRLFLRALEDIYLQKYRENGEVDPLEHVPAFMRKRMIYRLYHLSDDSVSSCFHKATLDIYESMKKETVNLSNVEEMGEFEVKSNLFLIENPSVFLYLVDRLKEYADNNNISKDLIRERFPILICTSGCFQTAVLEYVRKCIERNSKCRVYFSGDFDRAGIEMMEKMKEYFPKNVSPFQMNAKTYLSGLDGKCRNLTEKDREILAGKSSELARLMALHGKKVYQESIASDLWEVLLREIQCVETISYQTYGKGENAMENRKIEIFLSYCWQDEKIASDIYSCLSKIPNVNIHKDTIDIKKWDSIKKYMYSIGNMDYTILLISDAYLRSRNCMYEVLELMRDRMYKDKIFPAVVSKEIYNPVVVANYVKYWQDEQQQLEAQLSNLRIQNLGSLHQKLKMIQDIASNTADFLDLIGDMNNPDIDVITIEISKKLAEWGVIPPEK
;
A
#
# COMPACT_ATOMS: atom_id res chain seq x y z
N MET A 1 68.69 -33.82 2.40
CA MET A 1 68.43 -32.42 1.99
C MET A 1 67.10 -32.41 1.29
N GLU A 2 66.02 -32.08 2.00
CA GLU A 2 64.71 -31.89 1.38
C GLU A 2 64.76 -30.68 0.44
N HIS A 3 64.48 -30.90 -0.85
CA HIS A 3 64.28 -29.81 -1.79
C HIS A 3 63.07 -28.99 -1.33
N LYS A 4 63.30 -27.81 -0.75
CA LYS A 4 62.24 -26.83 -0.47
C LYS A 4 61.49 -26.56 -1.77
N ARG A 5 60.22 -26.97 -1.81
CA ARG A 5 59.27 -26.65 -2.88
C ARG A 5 59.32 -25.14 -3.13
N LYS A 6 59.62 -24.73 -4.37
CA LYS A 6 59.55 -23.32 -4.77
C LYS A 6 58.07 -22.92 -4.79
N VAL A 7 57.67 -22.05 -3.86
CA VAL A 7 56.32 -21.46 -3.80
C VAL A 7 56.09 -20.65 -5.08
N THR A 8 54.97 -20.87 -5.77
CA THR A 8 54.63 -20.11 -6.97
C THR A 8 54.22 -18.67 -6.61
N ALA A 9 54.25 -17.75 -7.58
CA ALA A 9 53.77 -16.39 -7.33
C ALA A 9 52.28 -16.38 -6.94
N GLU A 10 51.48 -17.23 -7.59
CA GLU A 10 50.06 -17.41 -7.30
C GLU A 10 49.83 -17.92 -5.86
N GLU A 11 50.59 -18.94 -5.42
CA GLU A 11 50.55 -19.45 -4.05
C GLU A 11 50.99 -18.38 -3.02
N TYR A 12 51.95 -17.52 -3.37
CA TYR A 12 52.48 -16.49 -2.48
C TYR A 12 51.55 -15.27 -2.32
N TYR A 13 50.97 -14.80 -3.43
CA TYR A 13 50.08 -13.62 -3.46
C TYR A 13 48.61 -13.98 -3.26
N GLY A 14 48.24 -15.26 -3.37
CA GLY A 14 46.93 -15.77 -2.97
C GLY A 14 46.69 -15.81 -1.46
N ASP A 15 47.69 -15.43 -0.65
CA ASP A 15 47.59 -15.31 0.80
C ASP A 15 46.48 -14.31 1.20
N PRO A 16 45.44 -14.74 1.95
CA PRO A 16 44.35 -13.88 2.40
C PRO A 16 44.81 -12.62 3.15
N LEU A 17 45.96 -12.69 3.84
CA LEU A 17 46.52 -11.57 4.61
C LEU A 17 47.10 -10.46 3.72
N LEU A 18 47.38 -10.73 2.44
CA LEU A 18 47.79 -9.71 1.46
C LEU A 18 46.63 -9.13 0.67
N LYS A 19 45.45 -9.76 0.72
CA LYS A 19 44.27 -9.36 -0.07
C LYS A 19 43.84 -7.90 0.15
N PRO A 20 43.82 -7.34 1.39
CA PRO A 20 43.45 -5.94 1.61
C PRO A 20 44.40 -4.98 0.90
N MET A 21 45.71 -5.24 1.00
CA MET A 21 46.75 -4.47 0.32
C MET A 21 46.61 -4.56 -1.20
N LEU A 22 46.53 -5.78 -1.75
CA LEU A 22 46.40 -6.00 -3.18
C LEU A 22 45.13 -5.33 -3.73
N SER A 23 44.00 -5.43 -3.03
CA SER A 23 42.75 -4.76 -3.40
C SER A 23 42.90 -3.24 -3.47
N ALA A 24 43.57 -2.62 -2.48
CA ALA A 24 43.85 -1.19 -2.48
C ALA A 24 44.76 -0.77 -3.65
N VAL A 25 45.77 -1.59 -3.96
CA VAL A 25 46.67 -1.38 -5.10
C VAL A 25 45.94 -1.47 -6.43
N PHE A 26 45.16 -2.53 -6.66
CA PHE A 26 44.39 -2.68 -7.90
C PHE A 26 43.38 -1.55 -8.09
N THR A 27 42.74 -1.10 -7.00
CA THR A 27 41.82 0.05 -7.03
C THR A 27 42.55 1.34 -7.40
N LYS A 28 43.75 1.55 -6.87
CA LYS A 28 44.57 2.73 -7.19
C LYS A 28 45.07 2.68 -8.64
N TYR A 29 45.56 1.52 -9.07
CA TYR A 29 46.00 1.28 -10.45
C TYR A 29 44.87 1.54 -11.46
N ARG A 30 43.65 1.05 -11.17
CA ARG A 30 42.46 1.35 -11.99
C ARG A 30 42.24 2.85 -12.21
N SER A 31 42.63 3.70 -11.26
CA SER A 31 42.43 5.15 -11.33
C SER A 31 43.54 5.91 -12.05
N TYR A 32 44.81 5.50 -11.92
CA TYR A 32 45.97 6.25 -12.41
C TYR A 32 46.75 5.57 -13.56
N GLY A 33 46.51 4.28 -13.80
CA GLY A 33 47.19 3.51 -14.86
C GLY A 33 48.70 3.42 -14.74
N SER A 34 49.25 3.66 -13.56
CA SER A 34 50.68 3.68 -13.27
C SER A 34 50.90 3.48 -11.77
N GLY A 35 52.15 3.20 -11.36
CA GLY A 35 52.59 3.12 -9.95
C GLY A 35 52.50 4.44 -9.16
N ARG A 36 51.69 5.41 -9.60
CA ARG A 36 51.56 6.73 -8.98
C ARG A 36 50.47 6.74 -7.90
N GLY A 37 50.79 7.42 -6.80
CA GLY A 37 49.86 7.76 -5.72
C GLY A 37 49.94 6.81 -4.53
N LYS A 38 49.35 7.26 -3.42
CA LYS A 38 49.38 6.54 -2.15
C LYS A 38 48.15 5.67 -1.92
N ILE A 39 48.35 4.50 -1.34
CA ILE A 39 47.31 3.70 -0.71
C ILE A 39 47.30 3.95 0.80
N LYS A 40 46.14 3.76 1.42
CA LYS A 40 45.94 3.76 2.87
C LYS A 40 45.37 2.39 3.22
N LEU A 41 45.99 1.70 4.16
CA LEU A 41 45.58 0.39 4.65
C LEU A 41 45.42 0.46 6.16
N ASP A 42 44.24 0.10 6.65
CA ASP A 42 43.96 0.00 8.07
C ASP A 42 44.09 -1.49 8.45
N ILE A 43 45.07 -1.83 9.30
CA ILE A 43 45.47 -3.20 9.58
C ILE A 43 44.48 -3.84 10.57
N SER A 44 43.88 -4.95 10.17
CA SER A 44 42.78 -5.58 10.90
C SER A 44 43.22 -6.59 11.95
N SER A 45 44.38 -7.24 11.77
CA SER A 45 44.90 -8.25 12.70
C SER A 45 46.42 -8.20 12.87
N GLN A 46 46.91 -8.84 13.94
CA GLN A 46 48.35 -8.89 14.20
C GLN A 46 49.07 -9.79 13.17
N GLU A 47 48.40 -10.83 12.67
CA GLU A 47 48.89 -11.69 11.59
C GLU A 47 49.03 -10.91 10.29
N GLU A 48 48.07 -10.03 9.96
CA GLU A 48 48.16 -9.13 8.81
C GLU A 48 49.34 -8.16 8.97
N ALA A 49 49.50 -7.54 10.14
CA ALA A 49 50.64 -6.68 10.46
C ALA A 49 51.99 -7.39 10.24
N GLN A 50 52.15 -8.59 10.78
CA GLN A 50 53.39 -9.38 10.61
C GLN A 50 53.62 -9.76 9.15
N ARG A 51 52.55 -10.10 8.42
CA ARG A 51 52.65 -10.48 7.01
C ARG A 51 53.05 -9.31 6.13
N LEU A 52 52.49 -8.12 6.37
CA LEU A 52 52.86 -6.87 5.68
C LEU A 52 54.27 -6.44 6.06
N GLN A 53 54.66 -6.55 7.34
CA GLN A 53 56.03 -6.28 7.79
C GLN A 53 57.05 -7.17 7.04
N ALA A 54 56.75 -8.45 6.89
CA ALA A 54 57.59 -9.39 6.14
C ALA A 54 57.58 -9.12 4.63
N PHE A 55 56.48 -8.63 4.08
CA PHE A 55 56.34 -8.30 2.67
C PHE A 55 57.17 -7.07 2.27
N PHE A 56 57.12 -6.00 3.07
CA PHE A 56 57.82 -4.74 2.79
C PHE A 56 59.24 -4.68 3.37
N GLY A 57 59.58 -5.58 4.29
CA GLY A 57 60.90 -5.68 4.88
C GLY A 57 61.39 -4.33 5.47
N PRO A 58 62.59 -3.86 5.10
CA PRO A 58 63.20 -2.64 5.66
C PRO A 58 62.53 -1.34 5.20
N GLN A 59 61.59 -1.40 4.25
CA GLN A 59 60.92 -0.21 3.72
C GLN A 59 59.95 0.42 4.73
N ILE A 60 59.51 -0.34 5.73
CA ILE A 60 58.65 0.15 6.82
C ILE A 60 59.51 0.50 8.04
N ARG A 61 59.41 1.76 8.50
CA ARG A 61 60.05 2.21 9.73
C ARG A 61 59.18 1.86 10.93
N GLY A 62 59.67 0.97 11.79
CA GLY A 62 58.96 0.52 12.99
C GLY A 62 58.20 -0.81 12.79
N LEU A 63 57.67 -1.34 13.89
CA LEU A 63 56.85 -2.55 13.91
C LEU A 63 55.38 -2.20 13.69
N LEU A 64 54.73 -2.85 12.72
CA LEU A 64 53.30 -2.77 12.50
C LEU A 64 52.53 -3.58 13.56
N ASN A 65 51.37 -3.06 13.99
CA ASN A 65 50.43 -3.71 14.90
C ASN A 65 48.99 -3.66 14.36
N ALA A 66 48.12 -4.51 14.90
CA ALA A 66 46.69 -4.43 14.66
C ALA A 66 46.14 -3.06 15.06
N GLY A 67 45.33 -2.44 14.19
CA GLY A 67 44.78 -1.10 14.37
C GLY A 67 45.65 0.03 13.78
N ASP A 68 46.87 -0.24 13.34
CA ASP A 68 47.71 0.76 12.68
C ASP A 68 47.20 1.10 11.26
N THR A 69 47.42 2.34 10.85
CA THR A 69 47.21 2.78 9.47
C THR A 69 48.55 2.85 8.72
N LEU A 70 48.73 1.99 7.73
CA LEU A 70 49.85 2.06 6.80
C LEU A 70 49.52 2.96 5.60
N ARG A 71 50.42 3.91 5.28
CA ARG A 71 50.35 4.75 4.07
C ARG A 71 51.60 4.56 3.24
N MET A 72 51.44 4.21 1.96
CA MET A 72 52.58 3.96 1.09
C MET A 72 52.30 4.27 -0.37
N GLU A 73 53.34 4.64 -1.10
CA GLU A 73 53.28 4.84 -2.55
C GLU A 73 53.10 3.49 -3.25
N VAL A 74 52.27 3.45 -4.29
CA VAL A 74 52.07 2.23 -5.09
C VAL A 74 53.38 1.76 -5.73
N GLY A 75 54.27 2.69 -6.11
CA GLY A 75 55.59 2.36 -6.67
C GLY A 75 56.45 1.48 -5.76
N VAL A 76 56.32 1.61 -4.43
CA VAL A 76 57.02 0.72 -3.47
C VAL A 76 56.57 -0.73 -3.62
N ILE A 77 55.28 -0.93 -3.85
CA ILE A 77 54.70 -2.28 -4.04
C ILE A 77 55.15 -2.82 -5.39
N GLU A 78 55.12 -1.99 -6.43
CA GLU A 78 55.58 -2.36 -7.77
C GLU A 78 57.06 -2.80 -7.78
N GLU A 79 57.92 -2.11 -7.02
CA GLU A 79 59.31 -2.53 -6.82
C GLU A 79 59.43 -3.90 -6.13
N GLU A 80 58.62 -4.16 -5.10
CA GLU A 80 58.63 -5.47 -4.40
C GLU A 80 58.11 -6.61 -5.29
N LEU A 81 57.08 -6.35 -6.12
CA LEU A 81 56.60 -7.30 -7.12
C LEU A 81 57.69 -7.67 -8.14
N GLY A 82 58.48 -6.67 -8.56
CA GLY A 82 59.61 -6.85 -9.48
C GLY A 82 60.76 -7.67 -8.91
N LYS A 83 61.07 -7.56 -7.61
CA LYS A 83 62.24 -8.24 -6.99
C LYS A 83 62.10 -9.75 -6.91
N ARG A 84 60.94 -10.26 -6.47
CA ARG A 84 60.78 -11.67 -6.07
C ARG A 84 60.30 -12.58 -7.20
N PHE A 85 59.35 -12.10 -8.00
CA PHE A 85 58.70 -12.89 -9.05
C PHE A 85 58.71 -12.19 -10.42
N MET A 86 59.39 -11.04 -10.55
CA MET A 86 59.46 -10.26 -11.80
C MET A 86 58.06 -9.91 -12.34
N LEU A 87 57.13 -9.56 -11.44
CA LEU A 87 55.74 -9.23 -11.79
C LEU A 87 55.53 -7.72 -11.79
N THR A 88 54.61 -7.27 -12.65
CA THR A 88 53.99 -5.95 -12.62
C THR A 88 52.63 -6.03 -11.92
N ILE A 89 52.04 -4.90 -11.57
CA ILE A 89 50.69 -4.86 -10.98
C ILE A 89 49.64 -5.50 -11.91
N PRO A 90 49.59 -5.20 -13.23
CA PRO A 90 48.68 -5.87 -14.16
C PRO A 90 48.92 -7.38 -14.28
N SER A 91 50.18 -7.80 -14.42
CA SER A 91 50.50 -9.24 -14.59
C SER A 91 50.21 -10.05 -13.33
N LEU A 92 50.33 -9.44 -12.14
CA LEU A 92 49.89 -10.07 -10.89
C LEU A 92 48.37 -10.23 -10.83
N TYR A 93 47.61 -9.19 -11.23
CA TYR A 93 46.16 -9.28 -11.24
C TYR A 93 45.67 -10.35 -12.22
N GLU A 94 46.23 -10.39 -13.43
CA GLU A 94 45.92 -11.41 -14.44
C GLU A 94 46.27 -12.82 -13.96
N LEU A 95 47.37 -12.98 -13.22
CA LEU A 95 47.74 -14.26 -12.60
C LEU A 95 46.71 -14.71 -11.55
N LEU A 96 46.22 -13.80 -10.70
CA LEU A 96 45.33 -14.13 -9.58
C LEU A 96 43.85 -14.27 -9.97
N TYR A 97 43.41 -13.55 -11.00
CA TYR A 97 41.99 -13.48 -11.38
C TYR A 97 41.70 -14.02 -12.78
N HIS A 98 42.73 -14.35 -13.56
CA HIS A 98 42.63 -14.81 -14.94
C HIS A 98 41.90 -13.82 -15.89
N GLU A 99 41.99 -12.52 -15.57
CA GLU A 99 41.48 -11.42 -16.38
C GLU A 99 42.41 -10.20 -16.33
N PRO A 100 42.46 -9.36 -17.39
CA PRO A 100 43.34 -8.20 -17.43
C PRO A 100 42.89 -7.10 -16.47
N LEU A 101 43.85 -6.45 -15.79
CA LEU A 101 43.59 -5.27 -14.98
C LEU A 101 43.45 -4.01 -15.85
N LEU A 102 42.23 -3.63 -16.17
CA LEU A 102 41.95 -2.44 -16.96
C LEU A 102 41.88 -1.18 -16.10
N THR A 103 42.46 -0.08 -16.58
CA THR A 103 42.20 1.26 -16.05
C THR A 103 40.76 1.68 -16.29
N LYS A 104 40.28 2.72 -15.59
CA LYS A 104 38.96 3.33 -15.84
C LYS A 104 38.80 3.75 -17.30
N LYS A 105 39.87 4.28 -17.91
CA LYS A 105 39.85 4.70 -19.31
C LYS A 105 39.76 3.50 -20.26
N GLU A 106 40.60 2.48 -20.07
CA GLU A 106 40.57 1.26 -20.89
C GLU A 106 39.28 0.47 -20.72
N SER A 107 38.75 0.40 -19.50
CA SER A 107 37.45 -0.21 -19.22
C SER A 107 36.31 0.51 -19.93
N MET A 108 36.35 1.84 -20.02
CA MET A 108 35.36 2.63 -20.76
C MET A 108 35.48 2.39 -22.27
N VAL A 109 36.70 2.39 -22.82
CA VAL A 109 36.95 2.09 -24.23
C VAL A 109 36.49 0.67 -24.56
N LYS A 110 36.85 -0.33 -23.75
CA LYS A 110 36.38 -1.71 -23.92
C LYS A 110 34.86 -1.78 -23.91
N ALA A 111 34.19 -1.13 -22.95
CA ALA A 111 32.74 -1.11 -22.87
C ALA A 111 32.09 -0.43 -24.10
N ASP A 112 32.69 0.64 -24.63
CA ASP A 112 32.21 1.29 -25.85
C ASP A 112 32.42 0.41 -27.09
N THR A 113 33.56 -0.28 -27.20
CA THR A 113 33.82 -1.26 -28.27
C THR A 113 32.88 -2.45 -28.19
N GLU A 114 32.63 -2.99 -26.99
CA GLU A 114 31.65 -4.06 -26.79
C GLU A 114 30.23 -3.58 -27.14
N TRP A 115 29.88 -2.35 -26.75
CA TRP A 115 28.61 -1.73 -27.11
C TRP A 115 28.46 -1.62 -28.63
N GLU A 116 29.46 -1.13 -29.37
CA GLU A 116 29.39 -1.03 -30.83
C GLU A 116 29.34 -2.41 -31.51
N SER A 117 30.21 -3.33 -31.08
CA SER A 117 30.26 -4.71 -31.57
C SER A 117 28.92 -5.44 -31.39
N LEU A 118 28.17 -5.13 -30.33
CA LEU A 118 26.86 -5.74 -30.07
C LEU A 118 25.88 -5.50 -31.22
N PHE A 119 25.80 -4.26 -31.71
CA PHE A 119 24.85 -3.89 -32.79
C PHE A 119 25.31 -4.44 -34.12
N ILE A 120 26.61 -4.35 -34.41
CA ILE A 120 27.19 -4.90 -35.65
C ILE A 120 26.88 -6.40 -35.74
N LYS A 121 27.21 -7.16 -34.71
CA LYS A 121 26.93 -8.61 -34.70
C LYS A 121 25.44 -8.92 -34.76
N ALA A 122 24.60 -8.16 -34.06
CA ALA A 122 23.15 -8.35 -34.11
C ALA A 122 22.62 -8.11 -35.54
N ILE A 123 23.04 -7.04 -36.21
CA ILE A 123 22.66 -6.73 -37.60
C ILE A 123 23.12 -7.84 -38.55
N GLU A 124 24.42 -8.17 -38.51
CA GLU A 124 25.03 -9.16 -39.41
C GLU A 124 24.38 -10.54 -39.26
N SER A 125 24.13 -10.99 -38.02
CA SER A 125 23.49 -12.28 -37.78
C SER A 125 22.04 -12.32 -38.31
N LEU A 126 21.25 -11.27 -38.09
CA LEU A 126 19.87 -11.21 -38.57
C LEU A 126 19.79 -11.15 -40.09
N GLU A 127 20.71 -10.42 -40.74
CA GLU A 127 20.76 -10.35 -42.19
C GLU A 127 21.20 -11.68 -42.81
N ASN A 128 22.26 -12.29 -42.28
CA ASN A 128 22.86 -13.50 -42.87
C ASN A 128 22.10 -14.80 -42.56
N GLU A 129 21.59 -14.94 -41.34
CA GLU A 129 21.01 -16.22 -40.87
C GLU A 129 19.48 -16.26 -41.06
N GLU A 130 18.82 -15.10 -41.01
CA GLU A 130 17.35 -15.00 -40.97
C GLU A 130 16.78 -14.17 -42.13
N ASN A 131 17.63 -13.60 -42.98
CA ASN A 131 17.23 -12.70 -44.07
C ASN A 131 16.38 -11.50 -43.60
N ILE A 132 16.68 -11.00 -42.39
CA ILE A 132 16.02 -9.85 -41.78
C ILE A 132 16.93 -8.62 -41.90
N ASN A 133 16.50 -7.63 -42.68
CA ASN A 133 17.27 -6.40 -42.88
C ASN A 133 16.76 -5.26 -41.99
N ILE A 134 17.27 -5.18 -40.76
CA ILE A 134 16.83 -4.16 -39.78
C ILE A 134 17.37 -2.75 -40.05
N VAL A 135 18.24 -2.55 -41.03
CA VAL A 135 18.68 -1.22 -41.51
C VAL A 135 17.89 -0.75 -42.74
N ASN A 136 16.85 -1.52 -43.13
CA ASN A 136 15.95 -1.13 -44.20
C ASN A 136 15.23 0.18 -43.86
N LYS A 137 15.17 1.11 -44.83
CA LYS A 137 14.55 2.42 -44.66
C LYS A 137 13.12 2.36 -44.11
N GLN A 138 12.27 1.47 -44.62
CA GLN A 138 10.89 1.35 -44.16
C GLN A 138 10.81 0.89 -42.69
N PHE A 139 11.69 -0.02 -42.28
CA PHE A 139 11.76 -0.43 -40.87
C PHE A 139 12.27 0.71 -39.97
N CYS A 140 13.28 1.45 -40.42
CA CYS A 140 13.77 2.65 -39.71
C CYS A 140 12.66 3.70 -39.55
N ASP A 141 11.89 3.97 -40.62
CA ASP A 141 10.77 4.92 -40.61
C ASP A 141 9.67 4.45 -39.64
N LEU A 142 9.28 3.16 -39.66
CA LEU A 142 8.26 2.60 -38.76
C LEU A 142 8.69 2.57 -37.29
N THR A 143 9.99 2.47 -37.04
CA THR A 143 10.55 2.42 -35.68
C THR A 143 11.09 3.77 -35.20
N TYR A 144 10.95 4.84 -36.00
CA TYR A 144 11.53 6.16 -35.70
C TYR A 144 13.01 6.07 -35.31
N ASP A 145 13.79 5.34 -36.12
CA ASP A 145 15.22 5.08 -35.91
C ASP A 145 15.55 4.54 -34.50
N TRP A 146 14.65 3.74 -33.90
CA TRP A 146 14.79 3.28 -32.52
C TRP A 146 16.13 2.61 -32.25
N LEU A 147 16.60 1.73 -33.14
CA LEU A 147 17.87 1.03 -32.93
C LEU A 147 19.07 2.00 -32.95
N TYR A 148 19.04 3.00 -33.81
CA TYR A 148 20.07 4.04 -33.85
C TYR A 148 20.06 4.89 -32.57
N ARG A 149 18.88 5.29 -32.10
CA ARG A 149 18.72 6.04 -30.84
C ARG A 149 19.15 5.21 -29.63
N LEU A 150 18.87 3.90 -29.64
CA LEU A 150 19.39 2.95 -28.67
C LEU A 150 20.92 2.92 -28.72
N TRP A 151 21.53 2.74 -29.89
CA TRP A 151 22.97 2.75 -30.08
C TRP A 151 23.63 4.06 -29.62
N LYS A 152 22.98 5.21 -29.86
CA LYS A 152 23.38 6.53 -29.36
C LYS A 152 23.17 6.75 -27.86
N LYS A 153 22.66 5.74 -27.15
CA LYS A 153 22.45 5.75 -25.70
C LYS A 153 21.43 6.81 -25.28
N GLU A 154 20.45 7.12 -26.13
CA GLU A 154 19.45 8.13 -25.83
C GLU A 154 18.57 7.74 -24.63
N PRO A 155 18.07 8.72 -23.84
CA PRO A 155 17.09 8.45 -22.80
C PRO A 155 15.85 7.75 -23.37
N ARG A 156 15.26 6.84 -22.60
CA ARG A 156 14.04 6.05 -22.94
C ARG A 156 14.19 5.03 -24.08
N SER A 157 15.23 5.08 -24.91
CA SER A 157 15.49 4.05 -25.95
C SER A 157 15.57 2.60 -25.43
N GLY A 158 15.86 2.40 -24.15
CA GLY A 158 16.16 1.08 -23.58
C GLY A 158 17.65 0.88 -23.27
N TYR A 159 18.49 1.90 -23.48
CA TYR A 159 19.93 1.86 -23.21
C TYR A 159 20.28 1.23 -21.86
N ARG A 160 19.68 1.70 -20.76
CA ARG A 160 19.96 1.17 -19.42
C ARG A 160 19.55 -0.29 -19.24
N ILE A 161 18.53 -0.75 -19.96
CA ILE A 161 18.06 -2.14 -19.92
C ILE A 161 19.13 -3.02 -20.56
N LEU A 162 19.53 -2.70 -21.80
CA LEU A 162 20.54 -3.46 -22.54
C LEU A 162 21.93 -3.37 -21.89
N GLN A 163 22.32 -2.19 -21.39
CA GLN A 163 23.56 -1.98 -20.65
C GLN A 163 23.64 -2.84 -19.38
N ALA A 164 22.53 -3.00 -18.65
CA ALA A 164 22.51 -3.88 -17.48
C ALA A 164 22.74 -5.35 -17.84
N GLY A 165 22.33 -5.75 -19.05
CA GLY A 165 22.57 -7.07 -19.63
C GLY A 165 24.03 -7.34 -19.98
N LEU A 166 24.81 -6.32 -20.36
CA LEU A 166 26.17 -6.46 -20.90
C LEU A 166 27.18 -7.15 -19.97
N LYS A 167 26.83 -7.38 -18.70
CA LYS A 167 27.57 -8.30 -17.82
C LYS A 167 27.76 -9.68 -18.45
N ASN A 168 26.77 -10.13 -19.22
CA ASN A 168 26.89 -11.27 -20.12
C ASN A 168 26.64 -10.78 -21.56
N TYR A 169 27.72 -10.68 -22.32
CA TYR A 169 27.69 -10.19 -23.70
C TYR A 169 26.76 -11.04 -24.58
N ASN A 170 26.82 -12.36 -24.44
CA ASN A 170 26.05 -13.28 -25.28
C ASN A 170 24.55 -13.17 -25.00
N ASP A 171 24.14 -13.12 -23.72
CA ASP A 171 22.74 -12.94 -23.35
C ASP A 171 22.18 -11.60 -23.86
N SER A 172 23.02 -10.56 -23.88
CA SER A 172 22.65 -9.24 -24.41
C SER A 172 22.48 -9.25 -25.93
N LEU A 173 23.39 -9.95 -26.62
CA LEU A 173 23.34 -10.12 -28.06
C LEU A 173 22.07 -10.88 -28.46
N GLU A 174 21.82 -12.03 -27.82
CA GLU A 174 20.62 -12.83 -28.03
C GLU A 174 19.37 -12.01 -27.73
N SER A 175 19.34 -11.28 -26.61
CA SER A 175 18.18 -10.45 -26.25
C SER A 175 17.91 -9.32 -27.22
N LEU A 176 18.95 -8.68 -27.77
CA LEU A 176 18.83 -7.65 -28.80
C LEU A 176 18.30 -8.27 -30.10
N GLN A 177 18.83 -9.42 -30.51
CA GLN A 177 18.35 -10.16 -31.68
C GLN A 177 16.88 -10.55 -31.53
N THR A 178 16.48 -11.15 -30.40
CA THR A 178 15.08 -11.52 -30.13
C THR A 178 14.15 -10.31 -30.19
N CYS A 179 14.54 -9.17 -29.60
CA CYS A 179 13.78 -7.93 -29.65
C CYS A 179 13.61 -7.43 -31.10
N LEU A 180 14.69 -7.44 -31.88
CA LEU A 180 14.69 -6.99 -33.27
C LEU A 180 13.87 -7.90 -34.18
N LYS A 181 13.97 -9.23 -34.03
CA LYS A 181 13.12 -10.21 -34.72
C LYS A 181 11.65 -9.93 -34.42
N ALA A 182 11.29 -9.76 -33.15
CA ALA A 182 9.93 -9.48 -32.73
C ALA A 182 9.39 -8.19 -33.35
N LEU A 183 10.17 -7.10 -33.35
CA LEU A 183 9.78 -5.85 -34.01
C LEU A 183 9.65 -6.01 -35.53
N TRP A 184 10.57 -6.72 -36.17
CA TRP A 184 10.53 -6.94 -37.62
C TRP A 184 9.27 -7.69 -38.04
N TYR A 185 9.00 -8.85 -37.46
CA TYR A 185 7.82 -9.63 -37.83
C TYR A 185 6.52 -8.88 -37.51
N LEU A 186 6.50 -8.11 -36.43
CA LEU A 186 5.32 -7.35 -36.04
C LEU A 186 5.04 -6.15 -36.97
N LEU A 187 6.09 -5.45 -37.44
CA LEU A 187 5.94 -4.18 -38.16
C LEU A 187 6.14 -4.31 -39.69
N MET A 188 6.93 -5.29 -40.14
CA MET A 188 7.34 -5.44 -41.54
C MET A 188 6.79 -6.71 -42.19
N ASP A 189 6.72 -7.82 -41.45
CA ASP A 189 6.45 -9.14 -42.04
C ASP A 189 5.33 -9.90 -41.32
N TRP A 190 4.19 -9.24 -41.18
CA TRP A 190 2.97 -9.85 -40.61
C TRP A 190 2.53 -11.08 -41.41
N LYS A 191 2.71 -11.06 -42.73
CA LYS A 191 2.35 -12.16 -43.63
C LYS A 191 3.10 -13.45 -43.28
N ARG A 192 4.36 -13.37 -42.85
CA ARG A 192 5.11 -14.54 -42.36
C ARG A 192 4.46 -15.15 -41.12
N LEU A 193 3.98 -14.32 -40.20
CA LEU A 193 3.27 -14.80 -38.99
C LEU A 193 1.96 -15.53 -39.35
N GLU A 194 1.26 -15.09 -40.38
CA GLU A 194 0.06 -15.78 -40.91
C GLU A 194 0.42 -17.09 -41.62
N GLN A 195 1.46 -17.10 -42.45
CA GLN A 195 1.91 -18.28 -43.19
C GLN A 195 2.37 -19.42 -42.27
N GLU A 196 3.03 -19.07 -41.17
CA GLU A 196 3.50 -20.02 -40.15
C GLU A 196 2.41 -20.34 -39.11
N ASN A 197 1.16 -19.90 -39.34
CA ASN A 197 -0.01 -20.12 -38.48
C ASN A 197 0.20 -19.65 -37.02
N ILE A 198 1.01 -18.60 -36.82
CA ILE A 198 1.22 -17.99 -35.50
C ILE A 198 0.03 -17.08 -35.14
N THR A 199 -0.57 -16.46 -36.15
CA THR A 199 -1.84 -15.71 -36.05
C THR A 199 -2.77 -16.06 -37.20
N ASN A 200 -4.06 -16.17 -36.92
CA ASN A 200 -5.15 -16.30 -37.90
C ASN A 200 -6.14 -15.13 -37.82
N SER A 201 -5.74 -14.04 -37.15
CA SER A 201 -6.59 -12.88 -36.87
C SER A 201 -5.79 -11.59 -37.00
N ASP A 202 -6.46 -10.46 -36.80
CA ASP A 202 -5.90 -9.12 -36.71
C ASP A 202 -5.08 -8.86 -35.43
N LYS A 203 -4.80 -9.91 -34.64
CA LYS A 203 -4.03 -9.85 -33.38
C LYS A 203 -3.19 -11.10 -33.16
N ILE A 204 -2.05 -10.94 -32.50
CA ILE A 204 -1.12 -12.03 -32.11
C ILE A 204 -0.87 -12.00 -30.60
N TYR A 205 -0.78 -13.17 -29.96
CA TYR A 205 -0.45 -13.24 -28.53
C TYR A 205 1.06 -13.08 -28.30
N VAL A 206 1.45 -12.31 -27.27
CA VAL A 206 2.87 -12.07 -26.94
C VAL A 206 3.64 -13.39 -26.73
N SER A 207 3.01 -14.40 -26.12
CA SER A 207 3.61 -15.73 -25.93
C SER A 207 3.84 -16.46 -27.26
N MET A 208 2.91 -16.36 -28.20
CA MET A 208 3.01 -16.96 -29.53
C MET A 208 4.11 -16.29 -30.35
N LEU A 209 4.20 -14.95 -30.29
CA LEU A 209 5.30 -14.22 -30.90
C LEU A 209 6.64 -14.59 -30.27
N ALA A 210 6.70 -14.70 -28.93
CA ALA A 210 7.92 -15.07 -28.21
C ALA A 210 8.46 -16.45 -28.63
N ASN A 211 7.60 -17.46 -28.68
CA ASN A 211 7.98 -18.81 -29.11
C ASN A 211 8.39 -18.84 -30.59
N PHE A 212 7.77 -18.00 -31.45
CA PHE A 212 8.15 -17.91 -32.85
C PHE A 212 9.55 -17.32 -33.05
N VAL A 213 9.92 -16.27 -32.30
CA VAL A 213 11.21 -15.57 -32.51
C VAL A 213 12.38 -16.15 -31.73
N ALA A 214 12.11 -16.94 -30.69
CA ALA A 214 13.12 -17.55 -29.83
C ALA A 214 12.55 -18.80 -29.11
N TRP A 215 12.05 -18.63 -27.89
CA TRP A 215 11.53 -19.70 -27.03
C TRP A 215 10.40 -19.16 -26.14
N ASP A 216 9.68 -20.07 -25.47
CA ASP A 216 8.52 -19.75 -24.65
C ASP A 216 8.80 -18.69 -23.58
N HIS A 217 8.05 -17.59 -23.55
CA HIS A 217 8.26 -16.46 -22.63
C HIS A 217 9.52 -15.63 -22.88
N ALA A 218 10.24 -15.79 -24.00
CA ALA A 218 11.39 -14.94 -24.33
C ALA A 218 11.06 -13.43 -24.31
N LEU A 219 9.80 -13.05 -24.57
CA LEU A 219 9.31 -11.67 -24.51
C LEU A 219 8.60 -11.30 -23.18
N ASP A 220 8.75 -12.08 -22.10
CA ASP A 220 8.19 -11.76 -20.78
C ASP A 220 8.95 -10.58 -20.12
N ASP A 221 8.31 -9.41 -20.06
CA ASP A 221 8.86 -8.18 -19.49
C ASP A 221 9.23 -8.27 -18.00
N LYS A 222 8.74 -9.27 -17.27
CA LYS A 222 9.09 -9.46 -15.86
C LYS A 222 10.31 -10.33 -15.67
N LYS A 223 10.62 -11.22 -16.62
CA LYS A 223 11.65 -12.25 -16.45
C LYS A 223 12.86 -11.99 -17.33
N THR A 224 12.66 -11.68 -18.60
CA THR A 224 13.74 -11.70 -19.59
C THR A 224 14.26 -10.29 -19.91
N LEU A 225 15.53 -10.22 -20.31
CA LEU A 225 16.12 -8.98 -20.81
C LEU A 225 15.46 -8.57 -22.14
N ALA A 226 15.26 -9.52 -23.05
CA ALA A 226 14.58 -9.33 -24.33
C ALA A 226 13.16 -8.76 -24.17
N GLY A 227 12.34 -9.31 -23.27
CA GLY A 227 10.97 -8.83 -23.01
C GLY A 227 10.94 -7.40 -22.47
N ARG A 228 11.84 -7.07 -21.53
CA ARG A 228 11.98 -5.69 -21.03
C ARG A 228 12.41 -4.72 -22.14
N LEU A 229 13.35 -5.13 -22.97
CA LEU A 229 13.84 -4.32 -24.09
C LEU A 229 12.75 -4.13 -25.15
N PHE A 230 12.04 -5.19 -25.50
CA PHE A 230 10.94 -5.19 -26.47
C PHE A 230 9.79 -4.29 -26.05
N LEU A 231 9.30 -4.42 -24.81
CA LEU A 231 8.28 -3.51 -24.29
C LEU A 231 8.77 -2.06 -24.32
N ARG A 232 10.02 -1.81 -23.92
CA ARG A 232 10.58 -0.46 -23.96
C ARG A 232 10.69 0.08 -25.38
N ALA A 233 11.02 -0.77 -26.36
CA ALA A 233 11.05 -0.39 -27.76
C ALA A 233 9.66 0.06 -28.22
N LEU A 234 8.62 -0.73 -27.95
CA LEU A 234 7.24 -0.37 -28.29
C LEU A 234 6.80 0.95 -27.61
N GLU A 235 7.09 1.13 -26.32
CA GLU A 235 6.80 2.38 -25.60
C GLU A 235 7.50 3.58 -26.23
N ASP A 236 8.77 3.44 -26.60
CA ASP A 236 9.57 4.53 -27.13
C ASP A 236 9.19 4.87 -28.58
N ILE A 237 8.99 3.87 -29.44
CA ILE A 237 8.46 4.04 -30.81
C ILE A 237 7.11 4.74 -30.76
N TYR A 238 6.22 4.28 -29.88
CA TYR A 238 4.92 4.90 -29.66
C TYR A 238 5.09 6.39 -29.30
N LEU A 239 5.92 6.71 -28.30
CA LEU A 239 6.13 8.09 -27.87
C LEU A 239 6.76 9.00 -28.94
N GLN A 240 7.57 8.46 -29.86
CA GLN A 240 8.10 9.25 -30.97
C GLN A 240 7.03 9.56 -32.01
N LYS A 241 6.19 8.58 -32.35
CA LYS A 241 5.05 8.78 -33.25
C LYS A 241 4.19 9.99 -32.88
N TYR A 242 3.79 10.10 -31.60
CA TYR A 242 2.95 11.21 -31.15
C TYR A 242 3.72 12.53 -31.01
N ARG A 243 5.02 12.48 -30.68
CA ARG A 243 5.86 13.68 -30.62
C ARG A 243 6.08 14.30 -31.99
N GLU A 244 6.33 13.49 -33.01
CA GLU A 244 6.56 13.99 -34.38
C GLU A 244 5.27 14.44 -35.06
N ASN A 245 4.15 13.74 -34.81
CA ASN A 245 2.86 14.07 -35.45
C ASN A 245 2.10 15.21 -34.75
N GLY A 246 2.48 15.59 -33.52
CA GLY A 246 1.76 16.60 -32.74
C GLY A 246 0.34 16.19 -32.32
N GLU A 247 0.08 14.88 -32.31
CA GLU A 247 -1.22 14.31 -31.95
C GLU A 247 -1.40 14.20 -30.43
N VAL A 248 -2.64 14.26 -29.96
CA VAL A 248 -2.99 14.02 -28.54
C VAL A 248 -2.68 12.56 -28.20
N ASP A 249 -1.99 12.31 -27.09
CA ASP A 249 -1.65 10.98 -26.60
C ASP A 249 -2.94 10.20 -26.25
N PRO A 250 -3.37 9.16 -27.02
CA PRO A 250 -4.58 8.40 -26.71
C PRO A 250 -4.49 7.61 -25.41
N LEU A 251 -3.29 7.47 -24.84
CA LEU A 251 -3.05 6.84 -23.55
C LEU A 251 -2.97 7.86 -22.41
N GLU A 252 -3.19 9.15 -22.65
CA GLU A 252 -3.13 10.20 -21.60
C GLU A 252 -4.06 9.87 -20.42
N HIS A 253 -5.28 9.42 -20.71
CA HIS A 253 -6.28 9.07 -19.69
C HIS A 253 -6.23 7.59 -19.26
N VAL A 254 -5.31 6.79 -19.82
CA VAL A 254 -5.21 5.38 -19.48
C VAL A 254 -4.48 5.21 -18.14
N PRO A 255 -5.11 4.53 -17.16
CA PRO A 255 -4.50 4.25 -15.86
C PRO A 255 -3.17 3.51 -16.00
N ALA A 256 -2.20 3.82 -15.14
CA ALA A 256 -0.85 3.23 -15.20
C ALA A 256 -0.84 1.69 -15.25
N PHE A 257 -1.76 1.04 -14.52
CA PHE A 257 -1.89 -0.43 -14.51
C PHE A 257 -2.41 -1.03 -15.84
N MET A 258 -3.02 -0.23 -16.72
CA MET A 258 -3.47 -0.64 -18.07
C MET A 258 -2.51 -0.23 -19.18
N ARG A 259 -1.60 0.74 -18.94
CA ARG A 259 -0.74 1.32 -19.99
C ARG A 259 0.02 0.28 -20.80
N LYS A 260 0.66 -0.69 -20.14
CA LYS A 260 1.38 -1.77 -20.83
C LYS A 260 0.48 -2.53 -21.82
N ARG A 261 -0.72 -2.90 -21.37
CA ARG A 261 -1.68 -3.66 -22.19
C ARG A 261 -2.16 -2.83 -23.37
N MET A 262 -2.37 -1.54 -23.17
CA MET A 262 -2.75 -0.63 -24.25
C MET A 262 -1.64 -0.47 -25.29
N ILE A 263 -0.38 -0.35 -24.86
CA ILE A 263 0.77 -0.32 -25.77
C ILE A 263 0.78 -1.58 -26.64
N TYR A 264 0.66 -2.77 -26.05
CA TYR A 264 0.58 -4.01 -26.83
C TYR A 264 -0.57 -3.98 -27.85
N ARG A 265 -1.77 -3.59 -27.44
CA ARG A 265 -2.94 -3.55 -28.35
C ARG A 265 -2.76 -2.59 -29.52
N LEU A 266 -2.10 -1.46 -29.33
CA LEU A 266 -1.78 -0.52 -30.41
C LEU A 266 -0.87 -1.11 -31.48
N TYR A 267 -0.12 -2.15 -31.14
CA TYR A 267 0.71 -2.94 -32.05
C TYR A 267 0.10 -4.31 -32.34
N HIS A 268 -1.22 -4.47 -32.22
CA HIS A 268 -1.93 -5.73 -32.49
C HIS A 268 -1.48 -6.92 -31.60
N LEU A 269 -0.80 -6.64 -30.49
CA LEU A 269 -0.41 -7.64 -29.51
C LEU A 269 -1.50 -7.82 -28.46
N SER A 270 -1.91 -9.07 -28.27
CA SER A 270 -2.74 -9.50 -27.16
C SER A 270 -1.88 -10.09 -26.05
N ASP A 271 -2.18 -9.71 -24.82
CA ASP A 271 -1.54 -10.28 -23.64
C ASP A 271 -2.48 -11.20 -22.88
N ASP A 272 -1.93 -11.95 -21.92
CA ASP A 272 -2.72 -12.88 -21.12
C ASP A 272 -3.69 -12.12 -20.20
N SER A 273 -4.95 -12.08 -20.61
CA SER A 273 -6.07 -11.53 -19.85
C SER A 273 -6.77 -12.58 -18.98
N VAL A 274 -6.56 -13.87 -19.25
CA VAL A 274 -7.23 -14.98 -18.57
C VAL A 274 -6.60 -15.26 -17.21
N SER A 275 -5.26 -15.26 -17.14
CA SER A 275 -4.55 -15.47 -15.88
C SER A 275 -4.59 -14.25 -14.95
N SER A 276 -5.02 -13.10 -15.45
CA SER A 276 -5.35 -11.94 -14.63
C SER A 276 -6.79 -12.08 -14.13
N CYS A 277 -7.02 -12.70 -12.98
CA CYS A 277 -8.33 -12.97 -12.42
C CYS A 277 -8.46 -12.68 -10.92
N PHE A 278 -9.70 -12.67 -10.45
CA PHE A 278 -10.06 -12.57 -9.04
C PHE A 278 -11.34 -13.35 -8.76
N HIS A 279 -11.63 -13.62 -7.49
CA HIS A 279 -12.89 -14.26 -7.13
C HIS A 279 -13.87 -13.22 -6.59
N LYS A 280 -15.10 -13.27 -7.06
CA LYS A 280 -16.18 -12.38 -6.63
C LYS A 280 -17.30 -13.22 -6.03
N ALA A 281 -17.86 -12.77 -4.93
CA ALA A 281 -19.09 -13.31 -4.37
C ALA A 281 -20.15 -12.21 -4.28
N THR A 282 -21.31 -12.49 -4.86
CA THR A 282 -22.50 -11.63 -4.81
C THR A 282 -23.71 -12.46 -4.48
N LEU A 283 -24.59 -11.92 -3.64
CA LEU A 283 -25.87 -12.55 -3.36
C LEU A 283 -26.82 -12.28 -4.53
N ASP A 284 -27.34 -13.34 -5.16
CA ASP A 284 -28.25 -13.23 -6.31
C ASP A 284 -29.71 -13.08 -5.85
N ILE A 285 -30.51 -12.34 -6.61
CA ILE A 285 -31.96 -12.14 -6.39
C ILE A 285 -32.75 -13.47 -6.46
N TYR A 286 -32.17 -14.51 -7.04
CA TYR A 286 -32.79 -15.84 -7.16
C TYR A 286 -32.30 -16.86 -6.12
N GLU A 287 -31.91 -16.41 -4.93
CA GLU A 287 -31.73 -17.21 -3.69
C GLU A 287 -30.41 -17.97 -3.52
N SER A 288 -29.39 -17.75 -4.36
CA SER A 288 -28.06 -18.35 -4.13
C SER A 288 -26.89 -17.36 -4.18
N MET A 289 -25.90 -17.59 -3.32
CA MET A 289 -24.61 -16.90 -3.38
C MET A 289 -23.90 -17.31 -4.67
N LYS A 290 -23.70 -16.36 -5.59
CA LYS A 290 -22.96 -16.58 -6.83
C LYS A 290 -21.48 -16.33 -6.58
N LYS A 291 -20.69 -17.41 -6.57
CA LYS A 291 -19.23 -17.35 -6.53
C LYS A 291 -18.71 -17.45 -7.96
N GLU A 292 -17.95 -16.47 -8.41
CA GLU A 292 -17.44 -16.39 -9.79
C GLU A 292 -15.93 -16.13 -9.77
N THR A 293 -15.20 -16.76 -10.67
CA THR A 293 -13.85 -16.33 -11.04
C THR A 293 -13.98 -15.39 -12.23
N VAL A 294 -13.57 -14.14 -12.06
CA VAL A 294 -13.69 -13.09 -13.07
C VAL A 294 -12.28 -12.76 -13.57
N ASN A 295 -12.03 -12.94 -14.87
CA ASN A 295 -10.77 -12.57 -15.50
C ASN A 295 -10.84 -11.19 -16.19
N LEU A 296 -9.70 -10.69 -16.68
CA LEU A 296 -9.65 -9.35 -17.28
C LEU A 296 -10.52 -9.26 -18.54
N SER A 297 -10.54 -10.29 -19.39
CA SER A 297 -11.42 -10.31 -20.57
C SER A 297 -12.88 -10.13 -20.17
N ASN A 298 -13.32 -10.84 -19.12
CA ASN A 298 -14.68 -10.69 -18.61
C ASN A 298 -14.94 -9.26 -18.16
N VAL A 299 -14.00 -8.63 -17.43
CA VAL A 299 -14.13 -7.24 -16.98
C VAL A 299 -14.20 -6.27 -18.15
N GLU A 300 -13.37 -6.46 -19.17
CA GLU A 300 -13.32 -5.59 -20.35
C GLU A 300 -14.62 -5.67 -21.16
N GLU A 301 -15.16 -6.87 -21.32
CA GLU A 301 -16.43 -7.17 -22.00
C GLU A 301 -17.68 -6.75 -21.18
N MET A 302 -17.53 -6.34 -19.91
CA MET A 302 -18.66 -5.86 -19.11
C MET A 302 -19.30 -4.63 -19.76
N GLY A 303 -20.50 -4.82 -20.31
CA GLY A 303 -21.41 -3.77 -20.75
C GLY A 303 -21.95 -2.93 -19.60
N GLU A 304 -22.95 -2.09 -19.85
CA GLU A 304 -23.58 -1.28 -18.80
C GLU A 304 -24.22 -2.18 -17.71
N PHE A 305 -23.89 -1.88 -16.46
CA PHE A 305 -24.35 -2.56 -15.25
C PHE A 305 -24.37 -1.53 -14.14
N GLU A 306 -25.37 -1.63 -13.27
CA GLU A 306 -25.57 -0.69 -12.19
C GLU A 306 -24.69 -1.08 -10.98
N VAL A 307 -23.93 -0.12 -10.46
CA VAL A 307 -23.08 -0.30 -9.28
C VAL A 307 -23.77 0.37 -8.11
N LYS A 308 -24.57 -0.39 -7.35
CA LYS A 308 -25.30 0.17 -6.21
C LYS A 308 -24.64 -0.09 -4.84
N SER A 309 -23.64 -0.98 -4.79
CA SER A 309 -23.03 -1.45 -3.54
C SER A 309 -21.56 -1.06 -3.40
N ASN A 310 -21.09 -0.99 -2.15
CA ASN A 310 -19.68 -0.88 -1.83
C ASN A 310 -18.93 -2.19 -2.12
N LEU A 311 -17.64 -2.07 -2.45
CA LEU A 311 -16.75 -3.20 -2.70
C LEU A 311 -15.93 -3.51 -1.46
N PHE A 312 -15.86 -4.77 -1.07
CA PHE A 312 -15.02 -5.25 0.02
C PHE A 312 -13.99 -6.21 -0.54
N LEU A 313 -12.74 -5.79 -0.57
CA LEU A 313 -11.60 -6.53 -1.11
C LEU A 313 -10.85 -7.20 0.03
N ILE A 314 -10.68 -8.51 -0.09
CA ILE A 314 -10.05 -9.39 0.89
C ILE A 314 -8.88 -10.07 0.20
N GLU A 315 -7.69 -9.95 0.78
CA GLU A 315 -6.47 -10.55 0.22
C GLU A 315 -6.49 -12.08 0.29
N ASN A 316 -6.83 -12.63 1.46
CA ASN A 316 -6.70 -14.05 1.75
C ASN A 316 -7.95 -14.86 1.32
N PRO A 317 -7.79 -15.91 0.50
CA PRO A 317 -8.90 -16.76 0.05
C PRO A 317 -9.70 -17.42 1.17
N SER A 318 -9.04 -17.88 2.24
CA SER A 318 -9.70 -18.54 3.37
C SER A 318 -10.57 -17.56 4.15
N VAL A 319 -10.09 -16.34 4.37
CA VAL A 319 -10.86 -15.27 5.03
C VAL A 319 -12.04 -14.85 4.16
N PHE A 320 -11.84 -14.73 2.84
CA PHE A 320 -12.92 -14.47 1.90
C PHE A 320 -14.01 -15.54 1.98
N LEU A 321 -13.65 -16.84 1.93
CA LEU A 321 -14.61 -17.93 2.04
C LEU A 321 -15.35 -17.92 3.38
N TYR A 322 -14.64 -17.67 4.47
CA TYR A 322 -15.25 -17.51 5.80
C TYR A 322 -16.31 -16.41 5.82
N LEU A 323 -15.99 -15.21 5.30
CA LEU A 323 -16.94 -14.10 5.26
C LEU A 323 -18.14 -14.40 4.34
N VAL A 324 -17.90 -15.08 3.22
CA VAL A 324 -18.95 -15.52 2.30
C VAL A 324 -19.91 -16.50 2.98
N ASP A 325 -19.40 -17.46 3.73
CA ASP A 325 -20.23 -18.46 4.42
C ASP A 325 -21.02 -17.81 5.58
N ARG A 326 -20.41 -16.89 6.33
CA ARG A 326 -21.11 -16.08 7.35
C ARG A 326 -22.20 -15.21 6.76
N LEU A 327 -21.94 -14.61 5.60
CA LEU A 327 -22.91 -13.79 4.88
C LEU A 327 -24.11 -14.61 4.42
N LYS A 328 -23.86 -15.82 3.92
CA LYS A 328 -24.90 -16.76 3.52
C LYS A 328 -25.74 -17.20 4.73
N GLU A 329 -25.09 -17.61 5.82
CA GLU A 329 -25.76 -17.98 7.07
C GLU A 329 -26.66 -16.84 7.58
N TYR A 330 -26.17 -15.60 7.54
CA TYR A 330 -26.95 -14.44 7.94
C TYR A 330 -28.17 -14.21 7.04
N ALA A 331 -28.00 -14.29 5.72
CA ALA A 331 -29.10 -14.10 4.77
C ALA A 331 -30.18 -15.19 4.91
N ASP A 332 -29.77 -16.45 5.06
CA ASP A 332 -30.65 -17.60 5.22
C ASP A 332 -31.44 -17.51 6.54
N ASN A 333 -30.80 -17.11 7.64
CA ASN A 333 -31.44 -17.02 8.95
C ASN A 333 -32.41 -15.85 9.10
N ASN A 334 -32.22 -14.76 8.34
CA ASN A 334 -33.01 -13.54 8.47
C ASN A 334 -34.02 -13.32 7.34
N ASN A 335 -34.17 -14.27 6.40
CA ASN A 335 -35.12 -14.17 5.27
C ASN A 335 -35.04 -12.83 4.52
N ILE A 336 -33.83 -12.41 4.18
CA ILE A 336 -33.57 -11.09 3.56
C ILE A 336 -34.33 -10.96 2.23
N SER A 337 -35.09 -9.87 2.06
CA SER A 337 -35.87 -9.60 0.85
C SER A 337 -34.99 -9.45 -0.40
N LYS A 338 -35.47 -9.96 -1.54
CA LYS A 338 -34.81 -9.91 -2.85
C LYS A 338 -34.51 -8.48 -3.32
N ASP A 339 -35.35 -7.51 -2.97
CA ASP A 339 -35.16 -6.11 -3.35
C ASP A 339 -33.98 -5.46 -2.61
N LEU A 340 -33.78 -5.82 -1.34
CA LEU A 340 -32.67 -5.33 -0.53
C LEU A 340 -31.33 -5.90 -1.01
N ILE A 341 -31.32 -7.18 -1.39
CA ILE A 341 -30.17 -7.86 -2.01
C ILE A 341 -29.74 -7.14 -3.29
N ARG A 342 -30.72 -6.71 -4.10
CA ARG A 342 -30.49 -6.04 -5.38
C ARG A 342 -29.87 -4.65 -5.25
N GLU A 343 -30.14 -3.93 -4.17
CA GLU A 343 -29.84 -2.50 -4.12
C GLU A 343 -28.59 -2.10 -3.36
N ARG A 344 -28.14 -2.83 -2.34
CA ARG A 344 -27.06 -2.30 -1.47
C ARG A 344 -26.20 -3.36 -0.79
N PHE A 345 -26.38 -4.64 -1.12
CA PHE A 345 -25.65 -5.72 -0.47
C PHE A 345 -24.15 -5.71 -0.85
N PRO A 346 -23.22 -5.91 0.10
CA PRO A 346 -21.78 -5.87 -0.16
C PRO A 346 -21.33 -6.80 -1.30
N ILE A 347 -20.46 -6.29 -2.19
CA ILE A 347 -19.76 -7.14 -3.16
C ILE A 347 -18.44 -7.56 -2.53
N LEU A 348 -18.28 -8.86 -2.26
CA LEU A 348 -17.04 -9.41 -1.72
C LEU A 348 -16.11 -9.81 -2.87
N ILE A 349 -14.86 -9.36 -2.82
CA ILE A 349 -13.82 -9.63 -3.81
C ILE A 349 -12.61 -10.25 -3.12
N CYS A 350 -12.22 -11.46 -3.51
CA CYS A 350 -10.95 -12.05 -3.15
C CYS A 350 -9.89 -11.67 -4.18
N THR A 351 -8.82 -11.01 -3.75
CA THR A 351 -7.72 -10.64 -4.65
C THR A 351 -6.67 -11.73 -4.78
N SER A 352 -6.68 -12.74 -3.90
CA SER A 352 -5.76 -13.88 -3.89
C SER A 352 -4.29 -13.42 -3.89
N GLY A 353 -3.97 -12.48 -2.98
CA GLY A 353 -2.68 -11.78 -2.92
C GLY A 353 -2.69 -10.45 -3.68
N CYS A 354 -1.52 -10.08 -4.24
CA CYS A 354 -1.28 -8.81 -4.93
C CYS A 354 -2.34 -8.48 -6.01
N PHE A 355 -2.74 -7.21 -6.11
CA PHE A 355 -3.74 -6.80 -7.10
C PHE A 355 -3.30 -7.09 -8.53
N GLN A 356 -4.06 -7.98 -9.16
CA GLN A 356 -3.97 -8.23 -10.59
C GLN A 356 -4.72 -7.14 -11.37
N THR A 357 -4.45 -7.05 -12.67
CA THR A 357 -5.01 -5.99 -13.53
C THR A 357 -6.54 -6.03 -13.53
N ALA A 358 -7.12 -7.23 -13.53
CA ALA A 358 -8.57 -7.44 -13.52
C ALA A 358 -9.26 -6.82 -12.29
N VAL A 359 -8.67 -6.92 -11.09
CA VAL A 359 -9.23 -6.30 -9.88
C VAL A 359 -9.23 -4.79 -10.01
N LEU A 360 -8.10 -4.21 -10.41
CA LEU A 360 -7.96 -2.75 -10.53
C LEU A 360 -8.89 -2.19 -11.61
N GLU A 361 -9.01 -2.88 -12.73
CA GLU A 361 -9.89 -2.49 -13.83
C GLU A 361 -11.38 -2.63 -13.45
N TYR A 362 -11.73 -3.69 -12.72
CA TYR A 362 -13.09 -3.87 -12.21
C TYR A 362 -13.46 -2.75 -11.22
N VAL A 363 -12.58 -2.45 -10.27
CA VAL A 363 -12.76 -1.35 -9.31
C VAL A 363 -12.89 -0.01 -10.04
N ARG A 364 -12.03 0.26 -11.04
CA ARG A 364 -12.12 1.47 -11.87
C ARG A 364 -13.49 1.59 -12.53
N LYS A 365 -13.94 0.55 -13.25
CA LYS A 365 -15.26 0.53 -13.91
C LYS A 365 -16.40 0.74 -12.90
N CYS A 366 -16.29 0.17 -11.69
CA CYS A 366 -17.27 0.39 -10.64
C CYS A 366 -17.34 1.85 -10.17
N ILE A 367 -16.19 2.48 -9.92
CA ILE A 367 -16.09 3.88 -9.47
C ILE A 367 -16.54 4.86 -10.56
N GLU A 368 -16.19 4.61 -11.82
CA GLU A 368 -16.59 5.46 -12.94
C GLU A 368 -18.11 5.49 -13.13
N ARG A 369 -18.78 4.37 -12.87
CA ARG A 369 -20.24 4.25 -12.97
C ARG A 369 -20.96 4.76 -11.74
N ASN A 370 -20.34 4.66 -10.56
CA ASN A 370 -20.85 5.25 -9.34
C ASN A 370 -19.69 5.87 -8.55
N SER A 371 -19.54 7.19 -8.68
CA SER A 371 -18.48 7.94 -8.00
C SER A 371 -18.56 7.88 -6.47
N LYS A 372 -19.72 7.51 -5.91
CA LYS A 372 -19.94 7.28 -4.47
C LYS A 372 -19.59 5.87 -4.02
N CYS A 373 -19.27 4.95 -4.94
CA CYS A 373 -18.86 3.59 -4.61
C CYS A 373 -17.60 3.61 -3.73
N ARG A 374 -17.70 3.05 -2.52
CA ARG A 374 -16.56 2.91 -1.61
C ARG A 374 -15.91 1.55 -1.78
N VAL A 375 -14.59 1.54 -1.66
CA VAL A 375 -13.75 0.35 -1.77
C VAL A 375 -13.05 0.15 -0.43
N TYR A 376 -13.41 -0.92 0.27
CA TYR A 376 -12.85 -1.31 1.55
C TYR A 376 -11.84 -2.43 1.33
N PHE A 377 -10.57 -2.22 1.67
CA PHE A 377 -9.52 -3.25 1.49
C PHE A 377 -9.00 -3.79 2.83
N SER A 378 -8.88 -5.11 2.93
CA SER A 378 -8.24 -5.80 4.05
C SER A 378 -7.21 -6.80 3.53
N GLY A 379 -6.04 -6.84 4.17
CA GLY A 379 -4.97 -7.78 3.89
C GLY A 379 -4.19 -8.16 5.14
N ASP A 380 -3.10 -8.90 4.96
CA ASP A 380 -2.20 -9.25 6.06
C ASP A 380 -1.54 -8.00 6.65
N PHE A 381 -1.28 -7.99 7.96
CA PHE A 381 -0.42 -6.98 8.57
C PHE A 381 1.04 -7.37 8.37
N ASP A 382 1.48 -7.24 7.14
CA ASP A 382 2.88 -7.30 6.76
C ASP A 382 3.22 -6.20 5.75
N ARG A 383 4.44 -6.26 5.19
CA ARG A 383 4.87 -5.29 4.21
C ARG A 383 3.98 -5.29 2.95
N ALA A 384 3.62 -6.47 2.45
CA ALA A 384 2.89 -6.62 1.20
C ALA A 384 1.46 -6.09 1.36
N GLY A 385 0.77 -6.42 2.45
CA GLY A 385 -0.58 -5.91 2.73
C GLY A 385 -0.63 -4.38 2.84
N ILE A 386 0.37 -3.76 3.47
CA ILE A 386 0.49 -2.28 3.53
C ILE A 386 0.76 -1.69 2.14
N GLU A 387 1.69 -2.25 1.38
CA GLU A 387 2.00 -1.79 0.01
C GLU A 387 0.79 -1.93 -0.93
N MET A 388 -0.01 -2.98 -0.76
CA MET A 388 -1.29 -3.13 -1.46
C MET A 388 -2.24 -1.98 -1.07
N MET A 389 -2.51 -1.76 0.22
CA MET A 389 -3.38 -0.67 0.66
C MET A 389 -2.97 0.69 0.08
N GLU A 390 -1.68 1.01 0.14
CA GLU A 390 -1.12 2.26 -0.40
C GLU A 390 -1.29 2.36 -1.92
N LYS A 391 -1.00 1.29 -2.66
CA LYS A 391 -1.16 1.24 -4.12
C LYS A 391 -2.62 1.43 -4.55
N MET A 392 -3.57 0.86 -3.80
CA MET A 392 -5.00 1.04 -4.10
C MET A 392 -5.43 2.49 -3.84
N LYS A 393 -4.94 3.12 -2.76
CA LYS A 393 -5.17 4.54 -2.48
C LYS A 393 -4.50 5.48 -3.49
N GLU A 394 -3.35 5.11 -4.02
CA GLU A 394 -2.68 5.86 -5.09
C GLU A 394 -3.56 5.91 -6.35
N TYR A 395 -4.15 4.78 -6.75
CA TYR A 395 -5.05 4.74 -7.91
C TYR A 395 -6.42 5.37 -7.66
N PHE A 396 -6.99 5.19 -6.46
CA PHE A 396 -8.36 5.62 -6.16
C PHE A 396 -8.45 6.37 -4.81
N PRO A 397 -7.84 7.56 -4.70
CA PRO A 397 -7.61 8.24 -3.41
C PRO A 397 -8.89 8.65 -2.67
N LYS A 398 -9.99 8.90 -3.40
CA LYS A 398 -11.27 9.34 -2.81
C LYS A 398 -12.20 8.20 -2.42
N ASN A 399 -11.96 6.99 -2.92
CA ASN A 399 -12.90 5.87 -2.82
C ASN A 399 -12.40 4.77 -1.88
N VAL A 400 -11.09 4.71 -1.60
CA VAL A 400 -10.47 3.58 -0.89
C VAL A 400 -10.29 3.86 0.60
N SER A 401 -10.82 2.96 1.42
CA SER A 401 -10.73 3.02 2.88
C SER A 401 -10.17 1.72 3.46
N PRO A 402 -9.40 1.78 4.56
CA PRO A 402 -8.92 0.58 5.23
C PRO A 402 -10.06 -0.20 5.88
N PHE A 403 -10.10 -1.51 5.63
CA PHE A 403 -11.06 -2.44 6.23
C PHE A 403 -10.39 -3.22 7.35
N GLN A 404 -10.55 -2.72 8.58
CA GLN A 404 -9.85 -3.20 9.78
C GLN A 404 -8.31 -3.20 9.69
N MET A 405 -7.71 -2.60 8.65
CA MET A 405 -6.28 -2.34 8.58
C MET A 405 -5.93 -1.05 9.34
N ASN A 406 -5.98 -1.10 10.67
CA ASN A 406 -5.66 0.01 11.55
C ASN A 406 -4.83 -0.43 12.77
N ALA A 407 -4.27 0.55 13.49
CA ALA A 407 -3.39 0.31 14.64
C ALA A 407 -4.04 -0.51 15.75
N LYS A 408 -5.33 -0.25 16.04
CA LYS A 408 -6.08 -0.98 17.09
C LYS A 408 -6.18 -2.46 16.75
N THR A 409 -6.58 -2.78 15.53
CA THR A 409 -6.72 -4.16 15.06
C THR A 409 -5.37 -4.88 15.04
N TYR A 410 -4.30 -4.21 14.59
CA TYR A 410 -2.94 -4.76 14.64
C TYR A 410 -2.52 -5.12 16.06
N LEU A 411 -2.68 -4.20 17.02
CA LEU A 411 -2.33 -4.43 18.43
C LEU A 411 -3.12 -5.57 19.04
N SER A 412 -4.42 -5.67 18.75
CA SER A 412 -5.25 -6.80 19.18
C SER A 412 -4.76 -8.13 18.59
N GLY A 413 -4.29 -8.13 17.35
CA GLY A 413 -3.75 -9.32 16.70
C GLY A 413 -2.39 -9.78 17.24
N LEU A 414 -1.68 -8.94 18.01
CA LEU A 414 -0.39 -9.31 18.62
C LEU A 414 -0.51 -10.34 19.73
N ASP A 415 -1.69 -10.49 20.32
CA ASP A 415 -1.99 -11.49 21.35
C ASP A 415 -2.09 -12.91 20.77
N GLY A 416 -2.16 -13.03 19.43
CA GLY A 416 -2.22 -14.30 18.71
C GLY A 416 -0.86 -14.89 18.30
N LYS A 417 -0.90 -15.92 17.44
CA LYS A 417 0.30 -16.52 16.84
C LYS A 417 0.85 -15.63 15.73
N CYS A 418 1.86 -14.82 16.06
CA CYS A 418 2.55 -13.95 15.11
C CYS A 418 3.87 -14.55 14.60
N ARG A 419 4.30 -14.11 13.41
CA ARG A 419 5.69 -14.29 12.93
C ARG A 419 6.46 -12.99 13.01
N ASN A 420 7.80 -13.06 13.02
CA ASN A 420 8.63 -11.85 12.97
C ASN A 420 8.71 -11.30 11.54
N LEU A 421 8.76 -9.98 11.42
CA LEU A 421 9.15 -9.27 10.21
C LEU A 421 10.66 -9.44 9.97
N THR A 422 11.07 -9.46 8.71
CA THR A 422 12.50 -9.40 8.38
C THR A 422 13.05 -8.00 8.67
N GLU A 423 14.35 -7.88 8.92
CA GLU A 423 15.00 -6.58 9.16
C GLU A 423 14.74 -5.60 8.01
N LYS A 424 14.87 -6.08 6.77
CA LYS A 424 14.54 -5.32 5.56
C LYS A 424 13.09 -4.84 5.52
N ASP A 425 12.13 -5.68 5.90
CA ASP A 425 10.72 -5.27 5.93
C ASP A 425 10.47 -4.22 7.03
N ARG A 426 11.14 -4.35 8.18
CA ARG A 426 11.03 -3.36 9.27
C ARG A 426 11.58 -2.00 8.85
N GLU A 427 12.74 -1.95 8.21
CA GLU A 427 13.33 -0.71 7.69
C GLU A 427 12.38 -0.01 6.71
N ILE A 428 11.81 -0.78 5.78
CA ILE A 428 10.90 -0.24 4.76
C ILE A 428 9.60 0.26 5.39
N LEU A 429 9.03 -0.49 6.34
CA LEU A 429 7.83 -0.07 7.07
C LEU A 429 8.09 1.16 7.96
N ALA A 430 9.27 1.27 8.58
CA ALA A 430 9.66 2.42 9.39
C ALA A 430 9.75 3.71 8.57
N GLY A 431 10.12 3.59 7.29
CA GLY A 431 10.18 4.72 6.36
C GLY A 431 8.82 5.17 5.80
N LYS A 432 7.72 4.45 6.06
CA LYS A 432 6.38 4.82 5.58
C LYS A 432 5.71 5.85 6.49
N SER A 433 4.83 6.67 5.90
CA SER A 433 4.13 7.75 6.61
C SER A 433 2.99 7.25 7.52
N SER A 434 2.38 6.11 7.17
CA SER A 434 1.22 5.59 7.91
C SER A 434 1.59 5.19 9.35
N GLU A 435 0.71 5.53 10.29
CA GLU A 435 0.87 5.19 11.71
C GLU A 435 0.96 3.67 11.90
N LEU A 436 0.10 2.92 11.20
CA LEU A 436 0.09 1.46 11.23
C LEU A 436 1.44 0.87 10.80
N ALA A 437 2.03 1.33 9.69
CA ALA A 437 3.33 0.80 9.23
C ALA A 437 4.45 1.05 10.24
N ARG A 438 4.50 2.25 10.83
CA ARG A 438 5.49 2.59 11.87
C ARG A 438 5.31 1.74 13.13
N LEU A 439 4.06 1.49 13.53
CA LEU A 439 3.74 0.62 14.66
C LEU A 439 4.17 -0.83 14.39
N MET A 440 3.93 -1.33 13.17
CA MET A 440 4.37 -2.66 12.75
C MET A 440 5.90 -2.79 12.76
N ALA A 441 6.61 -1.76 12.29
CA ALA A 441 8.07 -1.72 12.31
C ALA A 441 8.64 -1.73 13.76
N LEU A 442 7.99 -1.00 14.66
CA LEU A 442 8.34 -0.94 16.08
C LEU A 442 8.21 -2.32 16.74
N HIS A 443 7.05 -2.97 16.59
CA HIS A 443 6.79 -4.29 17.19
C HIS A 443 7.52 -5.43 16.47
N GLY A 444 7.83 -5.27 15.17
CA GLY A 444 8.57 -6.26 14.39
C GLY A 444 7.81 -7.56 14.14
N LYS A 445 6.48 -7.56 14.25
CA LYS A 445 5.63 -8.76 14.11
C LYS A 445 4.63 -8.63 12.97
N LYS A 446 4.40 -9.73 12.26
CA LYS A 446 3.33 -9.94 11.28
C LYS A 446 2.08 -10.47 11.99
N VAL A 447 0.93 -9.95 11.62
CA VAL A 447 -0.38 -10.47 12.03
C VAL A 447 -1.12 -10.94 10.78
N TYR A 448 -1.55 -12.20 10.79
CA TYR A 448 -2.24 -12.83 9.67
C TYR A 448 -3.71 -12.40 9.61
N GLN A 449 -4.25 -12.24 8.41
CA GLN A 449 -5.63 -11.80 8.19
C GLN A 449 -6.64 -12.78 8.82
N GLU A 450 -6.33 -14.07 8.88
CA GLU A 450 -7.16 -15.08 9.54
C GLU A 450 -7.42 -14.77 11.01
N SER A 451 -6.47 -14.15 11.69
CA SER A 451 -6.61 -13.82 13.13
C SER A 451 -7.64 -12.71 13.39
N ILE A 452 -8.01 -11.94 12.36
CA ILE A 452 -8.95 -10.82 12.45
C ILE A 452 -10.25 -11.09 11.67
N ALA A 453 -10.45 -12.31 11.16
CA ALA A 453 -11.61 -12.65 10.34
C ALA A 453 -12.96 -12.38 11.04
N SER A 454 -13.02 -12.61 12.36
CA SER A 454 -14.20 -12.29 13.17
C SER A 454 -14.46 -10.78 13.24
N ASP A 455 -13.41 -9.96 13.40
CA ASP A 455 -13.55 -8.50 13.44
C ASP A 455 -14.00 -7.93 12.10
N LEU A 456 -13.55 -8.54 10.99
CA LEU A 456 -14.02 -8.22 9.64
C LEU A 456 -15.51 -8.53 9.48
N TRP A 457 -15.96 -9.69 9.98
CA TRP A 457 -17.37 -10.06 9.94
C TRP A 457 -18.25 -9.08 10.71
N GLU A 458 -17.85 -8.68 11.92
CA GLU A 458 -18.61 -7.72 12.75
C GLU A 458 -18.86 -6.39 12.03
N VAL A 459 -17.88 -5.92 11.26
CA VAL A 459 -18.01 -4.66 10.51
C VAL A 459 -18.87 -4.86 9.27
N LEU A 460 -18.68 -5.95 8.55
CA LEU A 460 -19.50 -6.29 7.38
C LEU A 460 -20.97 -6.44 7.77
N LEU A 461 -21.25 -7.09 8.90
CA LEU A 461 -22.59 -7.27 9.45
C LEU A 461 -23.26 -5.93 9.73
N ARG A 462 -22.55 -4.97 10.35
CA ARG A 462 -23.08 -3.63 10.59
C ARG A 462 -23.41 -2.89 9.30
N GLU A 463 -22.55 -2.98 8.29
CA GLU A 463 -22.81 -2.37 6.98
C GLU A 463 -24.08 -2.95 6.34
N ILE A 464 -24.28 -4.26 6.44
CA ILE A 464 -25.50 -4.94 5.95
C ILE A 464 -26.74 -4.48 6.73
N GLN A 465 -26.65 -4.39 8.06
CA GLN A 465 -27.76 -3.94 8.91
C GLN A 465 -28.12 -2.46 8.70
N CYS A 466 -27.13 -1.60 8.44
CA CYS A 466 -27.38 -0.22 8.05
C CYS A 466 -28.12 -0.16 6.71
N VAL A 467 -27.71 -0.99 5.75
CA VAL A 467 -28.35 -1.11 4.44
C VAL A 467 -29.80 -1.60 4.55
N GLU A 468 -30.07 -2.61 5.37
CA GLU A 468 -31.41 -3.07 5.74
C GLU A 468 -32.25 -1.88 6.22
N THR A 469 -31.75 -1.17 7.24
CA THR A 469 -32.46 -0.06 7.87
C THR A 469 -32.83 1.04 6.86
N ILE A 470 -31.93 1.42 5.96
CA ILE A 470 -32.21 2.47 4.97
C ILE A 470 -33.15 1.99 3.86
N SER A 471 -33.08 0.73 3.44
CA SER A 471 -34.00 0.17 2.44
C SER A 471 -35.44 0.12 2.96
N TYR A 472 -35.64 -0.22 4.24
CA TYR A 472 -36.95 -0.16 4.90
C TYR A 472 -37.52 1.26 4.91
N GLN A 473 -36.68 2.27 5.09
CA GLN A 473 -37.09 3.69 5.03
C GLN A 473 -37.42 4.19 3.62
N THR A 474 -36.81 3.60 2.57
CA THR A 474 -36.89 4.12 1.19
C THR A 474 -37.97 3.43 0.34
N TYR A 475 -38.28 2.14 0.57
CA TYR A 475 -39.18 1.33 -0.29
C TYR A 475 -40.39 0.71 0.42
N GLY A 476 -40.64 1.03 1.69
CA GLY A 476 -41.76 0.50 2.46
C GLY A 476 -43.13 1.06 2.08
N LYS A 477 -43.74 0.57 0.99
CA LYS A 477 -45.20 0.40 0.94
C LYS A 477 -45.53 -0.99 1.47
N GLY A 478 -46.02 -1.05 2.69
CA GLY A 478 -46.44 -2.28 3.34
C GLY A 478 -46.79 -1.99 4.80
N GLU A 479 -47.98 -1.46 5.02
CA GLU A 479 -48.56 -0.98 6.29
C GLU A 479 -48.61 -2.00 7.45
N ASN A 480 -47.94 -3.15 7.40
CA ASN A 480 -48.15 -4.22 8.41
C ASN A 480 -46.88 -4.81 9.05
N ALA A 481 -45.70 -4.16 8.96
CA ALA A 481 -44.49 -4.61 9.66
C ALA A 481 -43.91 -3.58 10.66
N MET A 482 -44.59 -2.44 10.85
CA MET A 482 -44.15 -1.37 11.76
C MET A 482 -44.68 -1.54 13.20
N GLU A 483 -45.17 -2.73 13.56
CA GLU A 483 -45.79 -2.91 14.88
C GLU A 483 -44.83 -3.36 15.99
N ASN A 484 -43.51 -3.54 15.77
CA ASN A 484 -42.66 -4.06 16.86
C ASN A 484 -41.18 -3.63 16.98
N ARG A 485 -40.62 -2.71 16.17
CA ARG A 485 -39.28 -2.15 16.49
C ARG A 485 -39.43 -0.89 17.34
N LYS A 486 -38.99 -0.97 18.59
CA LYS A 486 -38.88 0.20 19.49
C LYS A 486 -37.63 1.00 19.12
N ILE A 487 -37.75 2.32 19.19
CA ILE A 487 -36.68 3.29 18.92
C ILE A 487 -35.97 3.59 20.21
N GLU A 488 -34.66 3.45 20.19
CA GLU A 488 -33.82 3.51 21.39
C GLU A 488 -33.27 4.94 21.55
N ILE A 489 -33.76 5.66 22.55
CA ILE A 489 -33.35 7.04 22.86
C ILE A 489 -32.57 7.06 24.17
N PHE A 490 -31.38 7.65 24.17
CA PHE A 490 -30.61 7.85 25.40
C PHE A 490 -30.79 9.27 25.95
N LEU A 491 -31.12 9.40 27.24
CA LEU A 491 -31.17 10.68 27.94
C LEU A 491 -29.88 10.88 28.73
N SER A 492 -28.98 11.71 28.21
CA SER A 492 -27.75 12.16 28.87
C SER A 492 -28.04 13.40 29.71
N TYR A 493 -27.77 13.32 31.02
CA TYR A 493 -28.01 14.41 31.96
C TYR A 493 -27.05 14.34 33.17
N CYS A 494 -26.90 15.46 33.88
CA CYS A 494 -26.22 15.46 35.18
C CYS A 494 -27.20 15.05 36.28
N TRP A 495 -26.79 14.23 37.26
CA TRP A 495 -27.65 13.82 38.38
C TRP A 495 -28.23 14.98 39.19
N GLN A 496 -27.66 16.19 39.12
CA GLN A 496 -28.22 17.39 39.74
C GLN A 496 -29.54 17.85 39.08
N ASP A 497 -29.75 17.47 37.82
CA ASP A 497 -30.92 17.80 37.00
C ASP A 497 -31.96 16.65 36.95
N GLU A 498 -31.89 15.71 37.89
CA GLU A 498 -32.72 14.50 37.93
C GLU A 498 -34.23 14.77 37.86
N LYS A 499 -34.69 15.92 38.39
CA LYS A 499 -36.10 16.32 38.28
C LYS A 499 -36.51 16.54 36.82
N ILE A 500 -35.78 17.39 36.11
CA ILE A 500 -36.05 17.73 34.71
C ILE A 500 -35.88 16.48 33.83
N ALA A 501 -34.83 15.70 34.07
CA ALA A 501 -34.59 14.44 33.35
C ALA A 501 -35.73 13.43 33.57
N SER A 502 -36.26 13.33 34.78
CA SER A 502 -37.39 12.44 35.10
C SER A 502 -38.69 12.88 34.45
N ASP A 503 -38.91 14.19 34.30
CA ASP A 503 -40.07 14.75 33.59
C ASP A 503 -40.00 14.43 32.09
N ILE A 504 -38.84 14.66 31.46
CA ILE A 504 -38.58 14.29 30.05
C ILE A 504 -38.78 12.79 29.85
N TYR A 505 -38.17 11.97 30.72
CA TYR A 505 -38.31 10.52 30.69
C TYR A 505 -39.77 10.09 30.77
N SER A 506 -40.52 10.60 31.76
CA SER A 506 -41.91 10.22 32.02
C SER A 506 -42.87 10.63 30.90
N CYS A 507 -42.56 11.70 30.16
CA CYS A 507 -43.32 12.11 28.99
C CYS A 507 -43.02 11.22 27.79
N LEU A 508 -41.75 11.02 27.46
CA LEU A 508 -41.34 10.28 26.26
C LEU A 508 -41.55 8.76 26.41
N SER A 509 -41.49 8.22 27.63
CA SER A 509 -41.77 6.80 27.90
C SER A 509 -43.22 6.40 27.64
N LYS A 510 -44.14 7.37 27.52
CA LYS A 510 -45.56 7.13 27.18
C LYS A 510 -45.78 6.98 25.68
N ILE A 511 -44.80 7.34 24.87
CA ILE A 511 -44.89 7.29 23.41
C ILE A 511 -44.79 5.83 22.95
N PRO A 512 -45.76 5.31 22.20
CA PRO A 512 -45.69 3.97 21.63
C PRO A 512 -44.43 3.84 20.75
N ASN A 513 -43.77 2.69 20.81
CA ASN A 513 -42.56 2.39 20.03
C ASN A 513 -41.32 3.26 20.34
N VAL A 514 -41.30 3.98 21.47
CA VAL A 514 -40.07 4.62 22.00
C VAL A 514 -39.62 3.89 23.26
N ASN A 515 -38.35 3.51 23.32
CA ASN A 515 -37.67 3.03 24.50
C ASN A 515 -36.62 4.04 24.92
N ILE A 516 -36.85 4.72 26.04
CA ILE A 516 -35.95 5.74 26.55
C ILE A 516 -35.10 5.18 27.70
N HIS A 517 -33.79 5.37 27.60
CA HIS A 517 -32.79 4.96 28.58
C HIS A 517 -32.36 6.15 29.43
N LYS A 518 -32.34 5.97 30.75
CA LYS A 518 -31.86 6.98 31.72
C LYS A 518 -30.72 6.38 32.56
N ASP A 519 -29.67 7.16 32.78
CA ASP A 519 -28.41 6.82 33.48
C ASP A 519 -28.57 6.21 34.90
N THR A 520 -29.77 6.20 35.49
CA THR A 520 -30.02 5.59 36.81
C THR A 520 -30.58 4.17 36.77
N ILE A 521 -31.02 3.63 35.62
CA ILE A 521 -31.85 2.40 35.59
C ILE A 521 -31.15 1.16 35.03
N ASP A 522 -30.15 1.28 34.14
CA ASP A 522 -29.62 0.08 33.42
C ASP A 522 -28.16 -0.33 33.70
N ILE A 523 -27.45 0.35 34.60
CA ILE A 523 -26.21 -0.24 35.17
C ILE A 523 -26.63 -1.21 36.28
N LYS A 524 -26.72 -2.51 35.95
CA LYS A 524 -26.85 -3.57 36.96
C LYS A 524 -25.76 -3.36 38.02
N LYS A 525 -26.08 -3.52 39.31
CA LYS A 525 -25.06 -3.45 40.39
C LYS A 525 -23.84 -4.29 39.98
N TRP A 526 -22.65 -3.70 40.07
CA TRP A 526 -21.34 -4.29 39.71
C TRP A 526 -20.94 -4.28 38.22
N ASP A 527 -21.71 -3.68 37.32
CA ASP A 527 -21.34 -3.58 35.90
C ASP A 527 -20.38 -2.41 35.60
N SER A 528 -19.63 -2.50 34.49
CA SER A 528 -18.67 -1.47 34.11
C SER A 528 -19.35 -0.29 33.43
N ILE A 529 -19.24 0.90 34.02
CA ILE A 529 -19.68 2.17 33.41
C ILE A 529 -19.12 2.30 31.99
N LYS A 530 -17.85 1.91 31.75
CA LYS A 530 -17.25 1.93 30.41
C LYS A 530 -17.93 0.97 29.42
N LYS A 531 -18.43 -0.19 29.86
CA LYS A 531 -19.17 -1.14 28.99
C LYS A 531 -20.57 -0.62 28.65
N TYR A 532 -21.23 0.04 29.60
CA TYR A 532 -22.52 0.70 29.38
C TYR A 532 -22.40 1.91 28.45
N MET A 533 -21.30 2.66 28.53
CA MET A 533 -21.04 3.77 27.61
C MET A 533 -20.83 3.32 26.15
N TYR A 534 -20.36 2.08 25.92
CA TYR A 534 -20.30 1.51 24.57
C TYR A 534 -21.69 1.25 23.96
N SER A 535 -22.74 1.01 24.78
CA SER A 535 -24.10 0.85 24.25
C SER A 535 -24.77 2.17 23.87
N ILE A 536 -24.30 3.32 24.35
CA ILE A 536 -24.81 4.64 23.96
C ILE A 536 -24.59 4.88 22.44
N GLY A 537 -23.49 4.37 21.88
CA GLY A 537 -23.21 4.46 20.44
C GLY A 537 -24.16 3.64 19.55
N ASN A 538 -25.00 2.77 20.12
CA ASN A 538 -26.01 1.99 19.41
C ASN A 538 -27.43 2.60 19.50
N MET A 539 -27.57 3.77 20.12
CA MET A 539 -28.87 4.44 20.29
C MET A 539 -29.25 5.16 18.99
N ASP A 540 -30.54 5.16 18.66
CA ASP A 540 -31.05 5.83 17.46
C ASP A 540 -30.93 7.37 17.62
N TYR A 541 -31.22 7.87 18.83
CA TYR A 541 -31.11 9.29 19.18
C TYR A 541 -30.57 9.50 20.60
N THR A 542 -29.98 10.67 20.86
CA THR A 542 -29.52 11.08 22.20
C THR A 542 -30.07 12.46 22.58
N ILE A 543 -30.76 12.54 23.70
CA ILE A 543 -31.19 13.81 24.30
C ILE A 543 -30.07 14.29 25.24
N LEU A 544 -29.60 15.51 25.02
CA LEU A 544 -28.55 16.13 25.84
C LEU A 544 -29.20 17.19 26.73
N LEU A 545 -29.37 16.92 28.03
CA LEU A 545 -29.87 17.91 28.99
C LEU A 545 -28.73 18.81 29.45
N ILE A 546 -28.54 19.94 28.75
CA ILE A 546 -27.39 20.83 28.91
C ILE A 546 -27.69 21.89 29.98
N SER A 547 -27.10 21.71 31.15
CA SER A 547 -27.07 22.64 32.29
C SER A 547 -25.63 23.06 32.64
N ASP A 548 -25.44 24.02 33.56
CA ASP A 548 -24.09 24.34 34.09
C ASP A 548 -23.45 23.10 34.76
N ALA A 549 -24.25 22.31 35.49
CA ALA A 549 -23.80 21.07 36.11
C ALA A 549 -23.39 20.01 35.07
N TYR A 550 -24.09 19.93 33.94
CA TYR A 550 -23.75 19.08 32.81
C TYR A 550 -22.39 19.47 32.21
N LEU A 551 -22.20 20.75 31.89
CA LEU A 551 -20.99 21.26 31.24
C LEU A 551 -19.73 21.21 32.14
N ARG A 552 -19.92 21.13 33.45
CA ARG A 552 -18.83 20.92 34.45
C ARG A 552 -18.62 19.46 34.84
N SER A 553 -19.49 18.55 34.38
CA SER A 553 -19.43 17.12 34.71
C SER A 553 -18.51 16.37 33.77
N ARG A 554 -17.52 15.66 34.33
CA ARG A 554 -16.58 14.84 33.55
C ARG A 554 -17.26 13.72 32.78
N ASN A 555 -18.30 13.11 33.36
CA ASN A 555 -18.99 11.98 32.74
C ASN A 555 -19.82 12.48 31.54
N CYS A 556 -20.61 13.53 31.74
CA CYS A 556 -21.44 14.13 30.70
C CYS A 556 -20.60 14.63 29.52
N MET A 557 -19.53 15.39 29.80
CA MET A 557 -18.65 15.88 28.73
C MET A 557 -17.85 14.75 28.05
N TYR A 558 -17.59 13.64 28.75
CA TYR A 558 -16.99 12.47 28.11
C TYR A 558 -17.99 11.76 27.19
N GLU A 559 -19.28 11.69 27.53
CA GLU A 559 -20.33 11.20 26.62
C GLU A 559 -20.42 12.05 25.35
N VAL A 560 -20.32 13.38 25.49
CA VAL A 560 -20.24 14.30 24.34
C VAL A 560 -19.06 13.96 23.43
N LEU A 561 -17.87 13.73 23.99
CA LEU A 561 -16.71 13.32 23.19
C LEU A 561 -16.91 11.98 22.46
N GLU A 562 -17.63 11.04 23.06
CA GLU A 562 -17.94 9.76 22.41
C GLU A 562 -18.96 9.94 21.28
N LEU A 563 -19.97 10.81 21.45
CA LEU A 563 -20.93 11.16 20.39
C LEU A 563 -20.24 11.85 19.22
N MET A 564 -19.32 12.79 19.49
CA MET A 564 -18.57 13.54 18.46
C MET A 564 -17.68 12.64 17.57
N ARG A 565 -17.47 11.36 17.91
CA ARG A 565 -16.76 10.40 17.05
C ARG A 565 -17.59 9.95 15.84
N ASP A 566 -18.92 9.99 15.93
CA ASP A 566 -19.80 9.74 14.78
C ASP A 566 -19.85 11.01 13.91
N ARG A 567 -19.50 10.92 12.63
CA ARG A 567 -19.52 12.09 11.72
C ARG A 567 -20.93 12.65 11.48
N MET A 568 -21.97 11.86 11.76
CA MET A 568 -23.38 12.23 11.59
C MET A 568 -24.09 12.50 12.93
N TYR A 569 -23.37 12.65 14.04
CA TYR A 569 -23.98 12.82 15.37
C TYR A 569 -24.94 14.02 15.47
N LYS A 570 -24.70 15.07 14.68
CA LYS A 570 -25.54 16.27 14.62
C LYS A 570 -27.00 15.95 14.30
N ASP A 571 -27.23 14.93 13.46
CA ASP A 571 -28.57 14.51 13.03
C ASP A 571 -29.23 13.54 14.04
N LYS A 572 -28.51 13.17 15.11
CA LYS A 572 -28.94 12.19 16.12
C LYS A 572 -29.13 12.78 17.51
N ILE A 573 -28.88 14.08 17.71
CA ILE A 573 -28.97 14.73 19.01
C ILE A 573 -30.20 15.63 19.16
N PHE A 574 -30.76 15.65 20.36
CA PHE A 574 -31.78 16.60 20.80
C PHE A 574 -31.24 17.43 21.96
N PRO A 575 -30.70 18.63 21.71
CA PRO A 575 -30.25 19.52 22.78
C PRO A 575 -31.43 20.07 23.58
N ALA A 576 -31.48 19.76 24.87
CA ALA A 576 -32.40 20.31 25.83
C ALA A 576 -31.65 21.30 26.72
N VAL A 577 -31.62 22.57 26.31
CA VAL A 577 -30.80 23.62 26.96
C VAL A 577 -31.56 24.24 28.12
N VAL A 578 -31.04 24.09 29.34
CA VAL A 578 -31.69 24.59 30.57
C VAL A 578 -31.55 26.10 30.73
N SER A 579 -30.41 26.68 30.32
CA SER A 579 -30.18 28.12 30.37
C SER A 579 -29.56 28.62 29.06
N LYS A 580 -30.17 29.63 28.45
CA LYS A 580 -29.68 30.26 27.21
C LYS A 580 -28.40 31.08 27.39
N GLU A 581 -27.91 31.24 28.62
CA GLU A 581 -26.62 31.88 28.90
C GLU A 581 -25.44 31.15 28.26
N ILE A 582 -25.58 29.85 27.96
CA ILE A 582 -24.55 29.06 27.29
C ILE A 582 -24.21 29.55 25.87
N TYR A 583 -25.07 30.37 25.26
CA TYR A 583 -24.83 31.00 23.96
C TYR A 583 -23.96 32.27 24.05
N ASN A 584 -23.72 32.79 25.26
CA ASN A 584 -22.86 33.94 25.44
C ASN A 584 -21.38 33.52 25.32
N PRO A 585 -20.59 34.09 24.39
CA PRO A 585 -19.19 33.73 24.22
C PRO A 585 -18.33 33.86 25.49
N VAL A 586 -18.67 34.80 26.38
CA VAL A 586 -17.99 34.96 27.69
C VAL A 586 -18.26 33.77 28.61
N VAL A 587 -19.49 33.25 28.59
CA VAL A 587 -19.88 32.07 29.37
C VAL A 587 -19.24 30.81 28.80
N VAL A 588 -19.19 30.66 27.47
CA VAL A 588 -18.45 29.58 26.79
C VAL A 588 -16.97 29.59 27.18
N ALA A 589 -16.32 30.76 27.14
CA ALA A 589 -14.92 30.91 27.54
C ALA A 589 -14.69 30.51 29.01
N ASN A 590 -15.66 30.77 29.91
CA ASN A 590 -15.57 30.36 31.31
C ASN A 590 -15.60 28.83 31.47
N TYR A 591 -16.36 28.09 30.65
CA TYR A 591 -16.35 26.63 30.65
C TYR A 591 -15.05 26.05 30.10
N VAL A 592 -14.51 26.62 29.02
CA VAL A 592 -13.19 26.23 28.49
C VAL A 592 -12.12 26.45 29.55
N LYS A 593 -12.13 27.61 30.21
CA LYS A 593 -11.20 27.93 31.29
C LYS A 593 -11.34 26.96 32.47
N TYR A 594 -12.56 26.62 32.88
CA TYR A 594 -12.80 25.62 33.93
C TYR A 594 -12.11 24.28 33.61
N TRP A 595 -12.24 23.78 32.39
CA TRP A 595 -11.59 22.53 31.98
C TRP A 595 -10.07 22.64 31.85
N GLN A 596 -9.56 23.80 31.45
CA GLN A 596 -8.12 24.08 31.46
C GLN A 596 -7.55 24.12 32.88
N ASP A 597 -8.25 24.73 33.83
CA ASP A 597 -7.84 24.79 35.23
C ASP A 597 -7.84 23.38 35.85
N GLU A 598 -8.86 22.55 35.58
CA GLU A 598 -8.91 21.13 35.97
C GLU A 598 -7.77 20.31 35.34
N GLN A 599 -7.44 20.56 34.06
CA GLN A 599 -6.32 19.93 33.38
C GLN A 599 -5.00 20.26 34.08
N GLN A 600 -4.73 21.55 34.30
CA GLN A 600 -3.50 22.03 34.95
C GLN A 600 -3.36 21.48 36.37
N GLN A 601 -4.45 21.44 37.13
CA GLN A 601 -4.44 20.88 38.47
C GLN A 601 -4.04 19.40 38.46
N LEU A 602 -4.60 18.59 37.55
CA LEU A 602 -4.24 17.18 37.42
C LEU A 602 -2.80 17.00 36.94
N GLU A 603 -2.38 17.79 35.95
CA GLU A 603 -1.02 17.75 35.37
C GLU A 603 0.05 18.05 36.44
N ALA A 604 -0.19 19.07 37.27
CA ALA A 604 0.68 19.42 38.40
C ALA A 604 0.79 18.28 39.42
N GLN A 605 -0.31 17.60 39.74
CA GLN A 605 -0.29 16.44 40.65
C GLN A 605 0.45 15.23 40.03
N LEU A 606 0.29 15.00 38.73
CA LEU A 606 0.96 13.89 38.02
C LEU A 606 2.47 14.11 37.85
N SER A 607 2.92 15.37 37.71
CA SER A 607 4.34 15.71 37.60
C SER A 607 5.17 15.28 38.83
N ASN A 608 4.53 15.13 39.98
CA ASN A 608 5.14 14.72 41.25
C ASN A 608 5.15 13.18 41.46
N LEU A 609 4.58 12.40 40.52
CA LEU A 609 4.53 10.93 40.62
C LEU A 609 5.62 10.28 39.76
N ARG A 610 6.18 9.16 40.26
CA ARG A 610 7.11 8.34 39.46
C ARG A 610 6.38 7.72 38.28
N ILE A 611 7.07 7.63 37.14
CA ILE A 611 6.50 7.14 35.87
C ILE A 611 5.83 5.76 35.99
N GLN A 612 6.42 4.89 36.80
CA GLN A 612 5.95 3.52 37.05
C GLN A 612 4.60 3.46 37.79
N ASN A 613 4.20 4.54 38.47
CA ASN A 613 2.98 4.62 39.29
C ASN A 613 1.84 5.41 38.61
N LEU A 614 2.04 5.83 37.35
CA LEU A 614 1.08 6.67 36.65
C LEU A 614 -0.19 5.92 36.20
N GLY A 615 -0.10 4.60 35.97
CA GLY A 615 -1.25 3.74 35.69
C GLY A 615 -2.22 4.33 34.63
N SER A 616 -3.51 4.36 34.93
CA SER A 616 -4.55 4.93 34.05
C SER A 616 -4.73 6.45 34.18
N LEU A 617 -3.92 7.13 35.01
CA LEU A 617 -4.05 8.57 35.23
C LEU A 617 -3.69 9.39 33.98
N HIS A 618 -2.79 8.87 33.14
CA HIS A 618 -2.47 9.48 31.83
C HIS A 618 -3.66 9.49 30.89
N GLN A 619 -4.50 8.45 30.92
CA GLN A 619 -5.72 8.41 30.13
C GLN A 619 -6.74 9.44 30.61
N LYS A 620 -6.82 9.66 31.93
CA LYS A 620 -7.70 10.70 32.52
C LYS A 620 -7.24 12.11 32.19
N LEU A 621 -5.93 12.38 32.21
CA LEU A 621 -5.38 13.66 31.79
C LEU A 621 -5.70 13.95 30.33
N LYS A 622 -5.45 12.98 29.44
CA LYS A 622 -5.80 13.11 28.02
C LYS A 622 -7.30 13.36 27.82
N MET A 623 -8.16 12.65 28.55
CA MET A 623 -9.60 12.87 28.50
C MET A 623 -10.00 14.31 28.87
N ILE A 624 -9.44 14.88 29.94
CA ILE A 624 -9.73 16.27 30.33
C ILE A 624 -9.20 17.26 29.29
N GLN A 625 -8.02 17.00 28.72
CA GLN A 625 -7.47 17.79 27.62
C GLN A 625 -8.38 17.76 26.39
N ASP A 626 -8.91 16.58 26.03
CA ASP A 626 -9.84 16.41 24.92
C ASP A 626 -11.15 17.17 25.20
N ILE A 627 -11.68 17.13 26.42
CA ILE A 627 -12.86 17.91 26.82
C ILE A 627 -12.58 19.41 26.66
N ALA A 628 -11.48 19.91 27.23
CA ALA A 628 -11.12 21.32 27.18
C ALA A 628 -11.00 21.83 25.72
N SER A 629 -10.41 21.00 24.85
CA SER A 629 -10.16 21.35 23.44
C SER A 629 -11.44 21.34 22.58
N ASN A 630 -12.44 20.54 22.94
CA ASN A 630 -13.68 20.38 22.16
C ASN A 630 -14.88 21.14 22.74
N THR A 631 -14.78 21.66 23.97
CA THR A 631 -15.93 22.34 24.65
C THR A 631 -16.45 23.53 23.87
N ALA A 632 -15.56 24.34 23.29
CA ALA A 632 -15.95 25.50 22.48
C ALA A 632 -16.70 25.09 21.21
N ASP A 633 -16.12 24.16 20.43
CA ASP A 633 -16.72 23.65 19.19
C ASP A 633 -18.07 22.97 19.43
N PHE A 634 -18.19 22.23 20.54
CA PHE A 634 -19.46 21.64 20.95
C PHE A 634 -20.51 22.72 21.26
N LEU A 635 -20.17 23.75 22.05
CA LEU A 635 -21.13 24.80 22.38
C LEU A 635 -21.46 25.70 21.18
N ASP A 636 -20.53 25.90 20.26
CA ASP A 636 -20.77 26.59 18.98
C ASP A 636 -21.79 25.82 18.13
N LEU A 637 -21.66 24.49 18.01
CA LEU A 637 -22.65 23.64 17.38
C LEU A 637 -24.03 23.79 18.01
N ILE A 638 -24.11 23.67 19.34
CA ILE A 638 -25.39 23.76 20.05
C ILE A 638 -25.99 25.16 19.88
N GLY A 639 -25.16 26.21 19.83
CA GLY A 639 -25.59 27.58 19.58
C GLY A 639 -26.13 27.84 18.17
N ASP A 640 -25.60 27.16 17.16
CA ASP A 640 -26.08 27.23 15.77
C ASP A 640 -27.43 26.51 15.56
N MET A 641 -27.78 25.58 16.46
CA MET A 641 -29.06 24.86 16.42
C MET A 641 -30.23 25.71 16.94
N ASN A 642 -31.37 25.64 16.25
CA ASN A 642 -32.61 26.28 16.69
C ASN A 642 -33.29 25.46 17.81
N ASN A 643 -32.73 25.53 19.02
CA ASN A 643 -33.16 24.71 20.15
C ASN A 643 -34.49 25.22 20.75
N PRO A 644 -35.48 24.34 20.99
CA PRO A 644 -36.70 24.69 21.71
C PRO A 644 -36.45 25.16 23.14
N ASP A 645 -37.43 25.87 23.71
CA ASP A 645 -37.41 26.16 25.14
C ASP A 645 -37.59 24.88 25.95
N ILE A 646 -36.95 24.81 27.12
CA ILE A 646 -36.94 23.59 27.94
C ILE A 646 -38.36 23.16 28.35
N ASP A 647 -39.25 24.13 28.57
CA ASP A 647 -40.65 23.91 28.96
C ASP A 647 -41.48 23.19 27.88
N VAL A 648 -41.07 23.27 26.61
CA VAL A 648 -41.77 22.65 25.47
C VAL A 648 -40.95 21.53 24.81
N ILE A 649 -39.80 21.17 25.38
CA ILE A 649 -38.84 20.25 24.75
C ILE A 649 -39.44 18.88 24.43
N THR A 650 -40.29 18.34 25.31
CA THR A 650 -40.92 17.02 25.13
C THR A 650 -41.91 17.02 23.98
N ILE A 651 -42.65 18.12 23.79
CA ILE A 651 -43.57 18.31 22.67
C ILE A 651 -42.79 18.40 21.37
N GLU A 652 -41.72 19.21 21.33
CA GLU A 652 -40.95 19.43 20.10
C GLU A 652 -40.15 18.18 19.70
N ILE A 653 -39.59 17.43 20.66
CA ILE A 653 -39.00 16.12 20.39
C ILE A 653 -40.06 15.19 19.79
N SER A 654 -41.25 15.12 20.37
CA SER A 654 -42.34 14.26 19.86
C SER A 654 -42.76 14.64 18.44
N LYS A 655 -42.90 15.93 18.14
CA LYS A 655 -43.18 16.42 16.77
C LYS A 655 -42.07 16.02 15.80
N LYS A 656 -40.80 16.18 16.20
CA LYS A 656 -39.65 15.81 15.34
C LYS A 656 -39.65 14.32 15.03
N LEU A 657 -39.93 13.50 16.04
CA LEU A 657 -40.13 12.06 15.87
C LEU A 657 -41.31 11.77 14.92
N ALA A 658 -42.43 12.50 15.02
CA ALA A 658 -43.55 12.34 14.08
C ALA A 658 -43.18 12.74 12.64
N GLU A 659 -42.47 13.86 12.44
CA GLU A 659 -41.97 14.30 11.13
C GLU A 659 -41.06 13.26 10.47
N TRP A 660 -40.24 12.58 11.27
CA TRP A 660 -39.35 11.52 10.82
C TRP A 660 -40.06 10.17 10.59
N GLY A 661 -41.38 10.15 10.69
CA GLY A 661 -42.19 8.94 10.49
C GLY A 661 -41.93 7.87 11.57
N VAL A 662 -41.41 8.28 12.72
CA VAL A 662 -41.07 7.39 13.86
C VAL A 662 -42.32 7.11 14.70
N ILE A 663 -43.20 8.10 14.86
CA ILE A 663 -44.49 7.96 15.56
C ILE A 663 -45.62 8.49 14.67
N PRO A 664 -46.86 7.96 14.80
CA PRO A 664 -48.00 8.49 14.05
C PRO A 664 -48.21 9.98 14.41
N PRO A 665 -48.53 10.84 13.43
CA PRO A 665 -48.78 12.26 13.68
C PRO A 665 -49.95 12.41 14.66
N GLU A 666 -49.78 13.23 15.70
CA GLU A 666 -50.86 13.54 16.65
C GLU A 666 -52.06 14.13 15.88
N LYS A 667 -53.26 13.62 16.19
CA LYS A 667 -54.53 14.10 15.63
C LYS A 667 -55.03 15.37 16.29
#